data_AF-A0A1F8M9K1-F1
#
_entry.id   AF-A0A1F8M9K1-F1
#
_cell.length_a   1.000
_cell.length_b   1.000
_cell.length_c   1.000
_cell.angle_alpha   90.00
_cell.angle_beta   90.00
_cell.angle_gamma   90.00
#
_symmetry.space_group_name_H-M   'P 1'
#
loop_
_entity.id
_entity.type
_entity.pdbx_description
1 polymer ?
#
loop_
_entity_poly.entity_id
_entity_poly.type
_entity_poly.pdbx_seq_one_letter_code
_entity_poly.pdbx_strand_id
1 'polypeptide(L)'
;MKPHNITAHLQARELIHLEMDGSLDDDQRKQLDQHLEACEECRAYAGRIGQLNAQLMHSLQVRWPQSNPNEAKLASSLAELLPQVRKNQMKINHANTLRSFGWGALAILFIAGLVWTIKTLAPLPEQVPAGVSSPEATNADLMPTEVPSATIQVAPTEFAGLIAGDWVADTDFGKLIISVDDPGTRITKIDYQFTDWTCGSIKQSAEIVDSSSWLVTGNEFSVTSTFDQDGQVYMFLNGAYDPADQKITGTWEETANDAYCSGTWEAVIQAQTAIIISSGSSSQFPGIEFSFASELPSTPASMTIYRQQLSEAVTAEVARQIATEWGVAGGVYTTPSEGMNDVIFDVMDGARTMRFLNFPDQFIYGVGYVSPDYGSALMDNGPLPSFDEQVAIATNFLKPLGILDLPYRTQPLETERGMVAFIPLLDGYPVIQEIGVDRGNIGWIDVKVNAPGQVTMVQYSHHDFQPVGSFSVLTAQQAWDRFTNDANLQHSRYAVLSPQSDNTYQTWSPKYEPGQPADIYGWVNTYNSVDPSSPALVMINNLPIIGEISGMIPANQYDVRFVHVWGQIQGSSSDGIALRVSGWEVSTLNEEYITGTLTTQSGETQLIAIDRTLSLPDPPSDIPDGTQVGILGIVLDGNPPQLSWKFIETGEIPFSYGSSSSCGGSGGGGNELSNANFGGGTFAQLNLDGLSGPTAPQVAQPYQPGDEIDAVSGTVYVTQHIYLGGNTSLEVGISPDPSSGLKMDWGYSLTGDSLSGIEQFNNLPVTIWGRVDRVDNNIVYIDVTRYEPLYPGEQIQVWTGTEQILTLDGQEVVLFTTSAGESYVLKSSADFKPADANIIGRLGDLIEIEGYIIPDQQIGGYLLLRDTAGSVQPDGVADSAQVSVWDHSQDPSSNPGAVLQGRVTIEAIELAYDAINLDRCQTSAADDSNLAPWLFVQPMWVFNGHFEDGRRFIAHVQALPDEYLK
;
A
#
# COMPACT_ATOMS: atom_id res chain seq x y z
N MET A 1 51.80 2.60 6.94
CA MET A 1 50.81 3.70 7.01
C MET A 1 50.24 3.71 8.43
N LYS A 2 50.24 4.86 9.11
CA LYS A 2 49.54 4.98 10.41
C LYS A 2 48.03 5.08 10.13
N PRO A 3 47.17 4.47 10.95
CA PRO A 3 45.73 4.64 10.81
C PRO A 3 45.39 6.11 11.09
N HIS A 4 44.85 6.81 10.09
CA HIS A 4 44.29 8.14 10.27
C HIS A 4 42.90 8.02 10.90
N ASN A 5 42.58 8.95 11.80
CA ASN A 5 41.35 8.96 12.59
C ASN A 5 40.15 9.31 11.69
N ILE A 6 39.14 8.43 11.60
CA ILE A 6 37.95 8.58 10.74
C ILE A 6 37.21 9.90 11.01
N THR A 7 37.15 10.33 12.27
CA THR A 7 36.54 11.61 12.66
C THR A 7 37.24 12.84 12.06
N ALA A 8 38.55 12.76 11.80
CA ALA A 8 39.28 13.86 11.19
C ALA A 8 38.98 14.03 9.68
N HIS A 9 38.59 12.96 8.99
CA HIS A 9 38.20 13.02 7.58
C HIS A 9 36.82 13.65 7.40
N LEU A 10 35.86 13.29 8.27
CA LEU A 10 34.52 13.88 8.24
C LEU A 10 34.57 15.39 8.50
N GLN A 11 35.33 15.80 9.52
CA GLN A 11 35.50 17.22 9.84
C GLN A 11 36.20 17.99 8.70
N ALA A 12 37.19 17.40 8.04
CA ALA A 12 37.83 18.03 6.88
C ALA A 12 36.87 18.17 5.69
N ARG A 13 35.99 17.19 5.45
CA ARG A 13 34.98 17.28 4.38
C ARG A 13 33.94 18.38 4.66
N GLU A 14 33.48 18.51 5.90
CA GLU A 14 32.59 19.60 6.31
C GLU A 14 33.21 20.98 6.07
N LEU A 15 34.49 21.15 6.42
CA LEU A 15 35.23 22.39 6.15
C LEU A 15 35.41 22.66 4.65
N ILE A 16 35.59 21.63 3.81
CA ILE A 16 35.66 21.79 2.34
C ILE A 16 34.33 22.34 1.79
N HIS A 17 33.19 21.87 2.31
CA HIS A 17 31.88 22.39 1.90
C HIS A 17 31.67 23.83 2.35
N LEU A 18 32.00 24.15 3.61
CA LEU A 18 31.93 25.52 4.12
C LEU A 18 32.85 26.49 3.36
N GLU A 19 33.99 26.01 2.83
CA GLU A 19 34.86 26.80 1.98
C GLU A 19 34.21 27.16 0.65
N MET A 20 33.50 26.22 0.02
CA MET A 20 32.75 26.49 -1.22
C MET A 20 31.66 27.54 -1.02
N ASP A 21 31.00 27.51 0.14
CA ASP A 21 29.93 28.44 0.50
C ASP A 21 30.47 29.80 0.96
N GLY A 22 31.80 29.99 0.96
CA GLY A 22 32.46 31.21 1.41
C GLY A 22 32.24 31.52 2.90
N SER A 23 31.86 30.50 3.68
CA SER A 23 31.41 30.62 5.07
C SER A 23 32.46 30.17 6.09
N LEU A 24 33.66 29.85 5.62
CA LEU A 24 34.79 29.40 6.45
C LEU A 24 35.46 30.59 7.16
N ASP A 25 35.58 30.53 8.50
CA ASP A 25 36.37 31.49 9.27
C ASP A 25 37.89 31.24 9.16
N ASP A 26 38.70 32.17 9.67
CA ASP A 26 40.17 32.12 9.55
C ASP A 26 40.80 30.93 10.29
N ASP A 27 40.22 30.50 11.42
CA ASP A 27 40.74 29.39 12.22
C ASP A 27 40.38 28.04 11.57
N GLN A 28 39.16 27.93 11.05
CA GLN A 28 38.67 26.82 10.25
C GLN A 28 39.46 26.65 8.95
N ARG A 29 39.75 27.76 8.26
CA ARG A 29 40.59 27.76 7.04
C ARG A 29 41.99 27.22 7.33
N LYS A 30 42.60 27.68 8.42
CA LYS A 30 43.91 27.18 8.85
C LYS A 30 43.89 25.70 9.23
N GLN A 31 42.82 25.22 9.86
CA GLN A 31 42.65 23.79 10.18
C GLN A 31 42.49 22.95 8.91
N LEU A 32 41.69 23.42 7.96
CA LEU A 32 41.49 22.77 6.68
C LEU A 32 42.81 22.70 5.89
N ASP A 33 43.53 23.81 5.76
CA ASP A 33 44.83 23.88 5.06
C ASP A 33 45.83 22.88 5.65
N GLN A 34 45.95 22.84 6.98
CA GLN A 34 46.84 21.89 7.66
C GLN A 34 46.45 20.43 7.41
N HIS A 35 45.15 20.14 7.33
CA HIS A 35 44.67 18.79 7.04
C HIS A 35 44.92 18.40 5.58
N LEU A 36 44.66 19.32 4.63
CA LEU A 36 44.85 19.08 3.19
C LEU A 36 46.33 18.92 2.82
N GLU A 37 47.25 19.60 3.53
CA GLU A 37 48.69 19.37 3.40
C GLU A 37 49.10 17.95 3.83
N ALA A 38 48.45 17.40 4.86
CA ALA A 38 48.79 16.11 5.45
C ALA A 38 48.03 14.90 4.85
N CYS A 39 46.88 15.13 4.21
CA CYS A 39 45.96 14.07 3.76
C CYS A 39 45.72 14.10 2.24
N GLU A 40 46.27 13.12 1.52
CA GLU A 40 46.11 12.99 0.07
C GLU A 40 44.67 12.73 -0.36
N GLU A 41 43.91 11.94 0.42
CA GLU A 41 42.51 11.62 0.13
C GLU A 41 41.61 12.86 0.20
N CYS A 42 41.70 13.65 1.28
CA CYS A 42 40.92 14.87 1.43
C CYS A 42 41.32 15.93 0.39
N ARG A 43 42.60 15.95 -0.04
CA ARG A 43 43.06 16.81 -1.14
C ARG A 43 42.45 16.40 -2.48
N ALA A 44 42.38 15.11 -2.76
CA ALA A 44 41.70 14.60 -3.95
C ALA A 44 40.19 14.90 -3.93
N TYR A 45 39.55 14.79 -2.76
CA TYR A 45 38.15 15.15 -2.55
C TYR A 45 37.90 16.65 -2.81
N ALA A 46 38.69 17.53 -2.19
CA ALA A 46 38.63 18.98 -2.43
C ALA A 46 38.81 19.33 -3.92
N GLY A 47 39.72 18.63 -4.61
CA GLY A 47 39.93 18.79 -6.06
C GLY A 47 38.72 18.41 -6.90
N ARG A 48 38.07 17.27 -6.62
CA ARG A 48 36.85 16.82 -7.33
C ARG A 48 35.70 17.80 -7.13
N ILE A 49 35.50 18.23 -5.90
CA ILE A 49 34.43 19.16 -5.53
C ILE A 49 34.66 20.55 -6.16
N GLY A 50 35.91 21.03 -6.19
CA GLY A 50 36.26 22.27 -6.90
C GLY A 50 36.01 22.20 -8.41
N GLN A 51 36.28 21.05 -9.05
CA GLN A 51 35.96 20.82 -10.46
C GLN A 51 34.46 20.83 -10.72
N LEU A 52 33.67 20.17 -9.88
CA LEU A 52 32.21 20.15 -9.96
C LEU A 52 31.62 21.57 -9.84
N ASN A 53 32.08 22.36 -8.87
CA ASN A 53 31.63 23.74 -8.69
C ASN A 53 31.96 24.61 -9.92
N ALA A 54 33.15 24.45 -10.50
CA ALA A 54 33.53 25.16 -11.72
C ALA A 54 32.64 24.75 -12.93
N GLN A 55 32.32 23.45 -13.05
CA GLN A 55 31.41 22.95 -14.09
C GLN A 55 29.97 23.47 -13.90
N LEU A 56 29.47 23.52 -12.66
CA LEU A 56 28.16 24.08 -12.34
C LEU A 56 28.10 25.57 -12.67
N MET A 57 29.10 26.35 -12.24
CA MET A 57 29.17 27.78 -12.56
C MET A 57 29.27 28.04 -14.05
N HIS A 58 30.02 27.21 -14.78
CA HIS A 58 30.08 27.29 -16.24
C HIS A 58 28.74 26.93 -16.88
N SER A 59 28.09 25.85 -16.44
CA SER A 59 26.79 25.40 -16.96
C SER A 59 25.69 26.42 -16.69
N LEU A 60 25.70 27.05 -15.51
CA LEU A 60 24.80 28.15 -15.16
C LEU A 60 25.03 29.38 -16.06
N GLN A 61 26.29 29.75 -16.34
CA GLN A 61 26.61 30.83 -17.27
C GLN A 61 26.25 30.51 -18.73
N VAL A 62 26.32 29.23 -19.13
CA VAL A 62 25.96 28.75 -20.47
C VAL A 62 24.44 28.66 -20.64
N ARG A 63 23.70 28.21 -19.62
CA ARG A 63 22.23 28.15 -19.61
C ARG A 63 21.59 29.54 -19.44
N TRP A 64 22.25 30.46 -18.73
CA TRP A 64 21.85 31.87 -18.61
C TRP A 64 22.93 32.81 -19.16
N PRO A 65 23.18 32.81 -20.50
CA PRO A 65 24.09 33.76 -21.10
C PRO A 65 23.47 35.15 -20.95
N GLN A 66 24.16 36.06 -20.25
CA GLN A 66 23.67 37.40 -19.91
C GLN A 66 23.07 38.14 -21.13
N SER A 67 21.75 38.09 -21.30
CA SER A 67 21.01 39.10 -22.02
C SER A 67 20.78 40.25 -21.06
N ASN A 68 21.70 41.22 -21.07
CA ASN A 68 21.67 42.49 -20.32
C ASN A 68 20.24 42.94 -19.95
N PRO A 69 19.72 42.60 -18.76
CA PRO A 69 18.51 43.22 -18.26
C PRO A 69 18.93 44.61 -17.81
N ASN A 70 18.19 45.63 -18.23
CA ASN A 70 18.40 47.03 -17.87
C ASN A 70 18.80 47.15 -16.39
N GLU A 71 20.06 47.51 -16.12
CA GLU A 71 20.67 47.57 -14.77
C GLU A 71 19.80 48.38 -13.79
N ALA A 72 19.04 49.36 -14.28
CA ALA A 72 18.13 50.15 -13.47
C ALA A 72 16.93 49.33 -12.93
N LYS A 73 16.43 48.33 -13.66
CA LYS A 73 15.30 47.48 -13.28
C LYS A 73 15.73 46.33 -12.36
N LEU A 74 16.94 45.80 -12.59
CA LEU A 74 17.54 44.80 -11.71
C LEU A 74 17.99 45.44 -10.38
N ALA A 75 18.61 46.62 -10.43
CA ALA A 75 18.98 47.37 -9.22
C ALA A 75 17.76 47.86 -8.43
N SER A 76 16.65 48.23 -9.08
CA SER A 76 15.41 48.57 -8.36
C SER A 76 14.78 47.35 -7.69
N SER A 77 14.75 46.20 -8.37
CA SER A 77 14.18 44.96 -7.83
C SER A 77 15.06 44.39 -6.69
N LEU A 78 16.39 44.45 -6.82
CA LEU A 78 17.32 44.08 -5.74
C LEU A 78 17.30 45.08 -4.57
N ALA A 79 17.16 46.39 -4.83
CA ALA A 79 17.04 47.39 -3.76
C ALA A 79 15.73 47.26 -2.98
N GLU A 80 14.68 46.70 -3.58
CA GLU A 80 13.39 46.42 -2.96
C GLU A 80 13.39 45.09 -2.18
N LEU A 81 14.12 44.08 -2.67
CA LEU A 81 14.22 42.75 -2.04
C LEU A 81 15.24 42.68 -0.88
N LEU A 82 16.37 43.38 -0.96
CA LEU A 82 17.43 43.30 0.05
C LEU A 82 17.00 43.75 1.48
N PRO A 83 16.14 44.77 1.67
CA PRO A 83 15.61 45.14 2.98
C PRO A 83 14.65 44.08 3.55
N GLN A 84 13.86 43.41 2.71
CA GLN A 84 12.94 42.34 3.13
C GLN A 84 13.71 41.07 3.52
N VAL A 85 14.72 40.68 2.74
CA VAL A 85 15.58 39.53 3.06
C VAL A 85 16.35 39.79 4.36
N ARG A 86 16.95 40.98 4.55
CA ARG A 86 17.61 41.32 5.83
C ARG A 86 16.64 41.36 7.02
N LYS A 87 15.40 41.83 6.82
CA LYS A 87 14.37 41.86 7.86
C LYS A 87 13.90 40.45 8.24
N ASN A 88 13.81 39.53 7.29
CA ASN A 88 13.42 38.14 7.53
C ASN A 88 14.58 37.31 8.13
N GLN A 89 15.81 37.55 7.69
CA GLN A 89 16.99 36.86 8.23
C GLN A 89 17.32 37.35 9.66
N MET A 90 17.09 38.63 9.98
CA MET A 90 17.14 39.11 11.36
C MET A 90 16.02 38.52 12.23
N LYS A 91 14.81 38.30 11.70
CA LYS A 91 13.72 37.64 12.46
C LYS A 91 14.02 36.17 12.75
N ILE A 92 14.61 35.44 11.81
CA ILE A 92 14.99 34.03 11.97
C ILE A 92 16.12 33.90 12.99
N ASN A 93 17.15 34.74 12.91
CA ASN A 93 18.26 34.71 13.88
C ASN A 93 17.82 35.16 15.28
N HIS A 94 16.85 36.08 15.39
CA HIS A 94 16.31 36.49 16.69
C HIS A 94 15.35 35.45 17.30
N ALA A 95 14.58 34.73 16.47
CA ALA A 95 13.69 33.65 16.92
C ALA A 95 14.46 32.43 17.43
N ASN A 96 15.57 32.06 16.79
CA ASN A 96 16.41 30.93 17.22
C ASN A 96 17.20 31.24 18.51
N THR A 97 17.56 32.51 18.72
CA THR A 97 18.21 32.96 19.97
C THR A 97 17.20 33.10 21.13
N LEU A 98 15.94 33.46 20.87
CA LEU A 98 14.90 33.51 21.92
C LEU A 98 14.39 32.11 22.32
N ARG A 99 14.30 31.17 21.36
CA ARG A 99 13.87 29.78 21.64
C ARG A 99 14.84 29.05 22.57
N SER A 100 16.15 29.24 22.42
CA SER A 100 17.15 28.58 23.27
C SER A 100 17.19 29.11 24.72
N PHE A 101 16.86 30.38 24.96
CA PHE A 101 16.71 30.93 26.32
C PHE A 101 15.32 30.65 26.95
N GLY A 102 14.26 30.54 26.14
CA GLY A 102 12.91 30.27 26.61
C GLY A 102 12.73 28.89 27.26
N TRP A 103 13.32 27.85 26.67
CA TRP A 103 13.24 26.48 27.20
C TRP A 103 14.01 26.32 28.52
N GLY A 104 15.16 27.00 28.67
CA GLY A 104 15.92 26.99 29.92
C GLY A 104 15.19 27.64 31.09
N ALA A 105 14.47 28.75 30.85
CA ALA A 105 13.70 29.44 31.90
C ALA A 105 12.40 28.70 32.27
N LEU A 106 11.73 28.07 31.30
CA LEU A 106 10.52 27.27 31.53
C LEU A 106 10.80 26.00 32.35
N ALA A 107 11.91 25.31 32.07
CA ALA A 107 12.33 24.14 32.86
C ALA A 107 12.60 24.51 34.33
N ILE A 108 13.24 25.65 34.59
CA ILE A 108 13.53 26.12 35.95
C ILE A 108 12.25 26.53 36.69
N LEU A 109 11.30 27.19 36.01
CA LEU A 109 10.01 27.56 36.60
C LEU A 109 9.11 26.35 36.87
N PHE A 110 9.14 25.33 36.00
CA PHE A 110 8.38 24.10 36.18
C PHE A 110 8.88 23.29 37.38
N ILE A 111 10.20 23.18 37.56
CA ILE A 111 10.81 22.52 38.73
C ILE A 111 10.50 23.28 40.02
N ALA A 112 10.56 24.62 39.99
CA ALA A 112 10.21 25.44 41.16
C ALA A 112 8.72 25.34 41.53
N GLY A 113 7.83 25.24 40.53
CA GLY A 113 6.39 25.04 40.72
C GLY A 113 6.06 23.70 41.37
N LEU A 114 6.65 22.60 40.89
CA LEU A 114 6.44 21.26 41.45
C LEU A 114 6.86 21.16 42.92
N VAL A 115 7.98 21.79 43.30
CA VAL A 115 8.46 21.80 44.69
C VAL A 115 7.54 22.59 45.63
N TRP A 116 6.88 23.64 45.14
CA TRP A 116 5.94 24.44 45.92
C TRP A 116 4.58 23.74 46.11
N THR A 117 4.08 23.07 45.07
CA THR A 117 2.78 22.37 45.10
C THR A 117 2.81 21.14 46.02
N ILE A 118 3.93 20.42 46.09
CA ILE A 118 4.09 19.25 46.98
C ILE A 118 4.10 19.65 48.47
N LYS A 119 4.57 20.85 48.82
CA LYS A 119 4.61 21.33 50.21
C LYS A 119 3.30 21.94 50.71
N THR A 120 2.38 22.32 49.83
CA THR A 120 1.18 23.10 50.19
C THR A 120 -0.11 22.28 50.26
N LEU A 121 -0.14 21.06 49.71
CA LEU A 121 -1.37 20.27 49.56
C LEU A 121 -1.48 19.02 50.48
N ALA A 122 -0.61 18.85 51.47
CA ALA A 122 -0.76 17.76 52.45
C ALA A 122 -1.78 18.14 53.55
N PRO A 123 -2.95 17.48 53.66
CA PRO A 123 -3.93 17.77 54.70
C PRO A 123 -3.60 17.01 56.00
N LEU A 124 -3.75 17.67 57.15
CA LEU A 124 -3.72 17.05 58.48
C LEU A 124 -5.05 16.34 58.78
N PRO A 125 -5.07 15.20 59.49
CA PRO A 125 -6.28 14.44 59.73
C PRO A 125 -7.09 15.01 60.91
N GLU A 126 -8.38 15.24 60.67
CA GLU A 126 -9.36 15.68 61.66
C GLU A 126 -10.33 14.54 61.99
N GLN A 127 -10.56 14.29 63.28
CA GLN A 127 -11.47 13.28 63.81
C GLN A 127 -12.90 13.82 63.94
N VAL A 128 -13.93 13.05 63.57
CA VAL A 128 -15.29 13.26 64.10
C VAL A 128 -16.02 11.91 64.32
N PRO A 129 -16.72 11.72 65.47
CA PRO A 129 -17.45 10.50 65.82
C PRO A 129 -18.96 10.52 65.49
N ALA A 130 -19.56 9.34 65.70
CA ALA A 130 -20.89 8.82 65.42
C ALA A 130 -22.15 9.61 65.88
N GLY A 131 -23.28 9.34 65.20
CA GLY A 131 -24.60 9.28 65.85
C GLY A 131 -25.87 9.46 65.00
N VAL A 132 -26.52 8.34 64.62
CA VAL A 132 -27.98 7.99 64.64
C VAL A 132 -29.05 9.09 64.35
N SER A 133 -30.03 8.90 63.46
CA SER A 133 -31.20 8.01 63.67
C SER A 133 -32.18 7.96 62.46
N SER A 134 -32.72 6.76 62.21
CA SER A 134 -33.89 6.36 61.38
C SER A 134 -35.23 6.66 62.12
N PRO A 135 -36.49 6.47 61.60
CA PRO A 135 -37.06 5.42 60.70
C PRO A 135 -37.96 5.97 59.56
N GLU A 136 -38.49 5.24 58.56
CA GLU A 136 -39.51 4.16 58.60
C GLU A 136 -39.73 3.63 57.13
N ALA A 137 -39.30 2.40 56.78
CA ALA A 137 -40.08 1.16 56.50
C ALA A 137 -41.07 1.23 55.28
N THR A 138 -41.12 0.35 54.26
CA THR A 138 -40.91 -1.13 54.18
C THR A 138 -40.72 -1.67 52.73
N ASN A 139 -39.62 -2.42 52.54
CA ASN A 139 -39.27 -3.66 51.80
C ASN A 139 -40.02 -4.23 50.57
N ALA A 140 -39.23 -4.66 49.56
CA ALA A 140 -38.93 -6.07 49.17
C ALA A 140 -37.78 -6.10 48.12
N ASP A 141 -36.51 -6.30 48.51
CA ASP A 141 -35.72 -7.56 48.53
C ASP A 141 -35.40 -8.21 47.16
N LEU A 142 -34.15 -8.08 46.70
CA LEU A 142 -33.14 -9.15 46.57
C LEU A 142 -31.76 -8.52 46.22
N MET A 143 -30.75 -8.81 47.05
CA MET A 143 -29.41 -8.20 47.07
C MET A 143 -28.41 -8.83 46.07
N PRO A 144 -27.42 -8.08 45.57
CA PRO A 144 -26.10 -8.60 45.22
C PRO A 144 -25.15 -8.60 46.43
N THR A 145 -24.32 -9.62 46.52
CA THR A 145 -23.30 -9.84 47.56
C THR A 145 -22.03 -9.04 47.26
N GLU A 146 -21.66 -8.10 48.13
CA GLU A 146 -20.34 -7.42 48.11
C GLU A 146 -19.26 -8.32 48.74
N VAL A 147 -18.15 -8.48 48.03
CA VAL A 147 -16.90 -9.13 48.47
C VAL A 147 -15.89 -8.02 48.81
N PRO A 148 -15.08 -8.13 49.88
CA PRO A 148 -14.27 -7.01 50.38
C PRO A 148 -13.03 -6.75 49.52
N SER A 149 -12.85 -5.48 49.09
CA SER A 149 -11.58 -4.99 48.54
C SER A 149 -10.55 -4.78 49.65
N ALA A 150 -9.53 -5.65 49.69
CA ALA A 150 -8.29 -5.38 50.39
C ALA A 150 -7.36 -4.58 49.45
N THR A 151 -7.03 -3.34 49.82
CA THR A 151 -6.01 -2.54 49.11
C THR A 151 -4.63 -3.00 49.57
N ILE A 152 -3.95 -3.82 48.78
CA ILE A 152 -2.51 -4.08 48.92
C ILE A 152 -1.76 -3.02 48.10
N GLN A 153 -0.94 -2.20 48.77
CA GLN A 153 0.08 -1.41 48.09
C GLN A 153 1.20 -2.36 47.65
N VAL A 154 1.26 -2.65 46.35
CA VAL A 154 2.42 -3.29 45.71
C VAL A 154 3.20 -2.20 44.99
N ALA A 155 4.47 -2.03 45.37
CA ALA A 155 5.41 -1.22 44.61
C ALA A 155 5.57 -1.84 43.19
N PRO A 156 5.70 -1.05 42.11
CA PRO A 156 5.86 -1.60 40.77
C PRO A 156 7.13 -2.44 40.77
N THR A 157 6.94 -3.76 40.68
CA THR A 157 8.02 -4.70 40.44
C THR A 157 8.20 -4.68 38.93
N GLU A 158 9.38 -4.26 38.48
CA GLU A 158 9.76 -4.20 37.07
C GLU A 158 9.53 -5.59 36.45
N PHE A 159 8.58 -5.69 35.51
CA PHE A 159 8.28 -6.94 34.81
C PHE A 159 9.51 -7.32 33.98
N ALA A 160 10.12 -8.46 34.29
CA ALA A 160 11.36 -8.89 33.63
C ALA A 160 11.15 -9.50 32.24
N GLY A 161 9.89 -9.65 31.78
CA GLY A 161 9.57 -10.39 30.56
C GLY A 161 9.81 -11.89 30.72
N LEU A 162 9.05 -12.73 30.02
CA LEU A 162 9.53 -14.08 29.72
C LEU A 162 10.74 -13.98 28.79
N ILE A 163 11.63 -14.97 28.83
CA ILE A 163 12.67 -15.05 27.81
C ILE A 163 12.00 -15.54 26.51
N ALA A 164 12.19 -14.80 25.42
CA ALA A 164 11.71 -15.16 24.10
C ALA A 164 12.21 -16.55 23.67
N GLY A 165 11.39 -17.27 22.90
CA GLY A 165 11.70 -18.61 22.39
C GLY A 165 10.76 -19.70 22.91
N ASP A 166 11.15 -20.95 22.65
CA ASP A 166 10.33 -22.12 22.94
C ASP A 166 10.61 -22.70 24.33
N TRP A 167 9.55 -22.86 25.09
CA TRP A 167 9.55 -23.43 26.43
C TRP A 167 8.92 -24.82 26.38
N VAL A 168 9.69 -25.85 26.73
CA VAL A 168 9.25 -27.25 26.58
C VAL A 168 9.05 -27.89 27.93
N ALA A 169 7.87 -28.50 28.12
CA ALA A 169 7.54 -29.34 29.25
C ALA A 169 7.18 -30.76 28.80
N ASP A 170 7.67 -31.76 29.53
CA ASP A 170 7.11 -33.11 29.47
C ASP A 170 5.83 -33.13 30.32
N THR A 171 4.74 -33.67 29.77
CA THR A 171 3.44 -33.78 30.42
C THR A 171 2.95 -35.22 30.40
N ASP A 172 1.92 -35.54 31.18
CA ASP A 172 1.31 -36.88 31.13
C ASP A 172 0.65 -37.19 29.77
N PHE A 173 0.34 -36.16 28.97
CA PHE A 173 -0.18 -36.32 27.62
C PHE A 173 0.90 -36.42 26.54
N GLY A 174 2.14 -36.07 26.85
CA GLY A 174 3.27 -36.14 25.94
C GLY A 174 4.18 -34.94 26.12
N LYS A 175 4.19 -34.01 25.17
CA LYS A 175 4.95 -32.75 25.28
C LYS A 175 4.07 -31.53 25.10
N LEU A 176 4.45 -30.47 25.80
CA LEU A 176 3.89 -29.14 25.68
C LEU A 176 5.01 -28.17 25.29
N ILE A 177 4.84 -27.44 24.21
CA ILE A 177 5.79 -26.43 23.74
C ILE A 177 5.07 -25.08 23.71
N ILE A 178 5.61 -24.07 24.40
CA ILE A 178 5.06 -22.72 24.50
C ILE A 178 6.05 -21.76 23.84
N SER A 179 5.67 -21.14 22.73
CA SER A 179 6.51 -20.14 22.04
C SER A 179 6.18 -18.74 22.55
N VAL A 180 7.21 -17.98 22.91
CA VAL A 180 7.10 -16.62 23.44
C VAL A 180 7.74 -15.62 22.48
N ASP A 181 7.06 -14.49 22.23
CA ASP A 181 7.57 -13.39 21.39
C ASP A 181 8.84 -12.73 21.94
N ASP A 182 9.54 -11.95 21.11
CA ASP A 182 10.48 -10.92 21.54
C ASP A 182 9.69 -9.60 21.51
N PRO A 183 9.28 -9.02 22.67
CA PRO A 183 10.08 -8.84 23.88
C PRO A 183 9.73 -9.70 25.12
N GLY A 184 9.05 -10.83 24.97
CA GLY A 184 8.73 -11.70 26.11
C GLY A 184 7.41 -11.36 26.80
N THR A 185 6.49 -10.75 26.06
CA THR A 185 5.22 -10.21 26.57
C THR A 185 4.02 -11.06 26.17
N ARG A 186 4.17 -11.94 25.17
CA ARG A 186 3.10 -12.77 24.65
C ARG A 186 3.55 -14.20 24.41
N ILE A 187 2.64 -15.12 24.63
CA ILE A 187 2.70 -16.46 24.06
C ILE A 187 2.09 -16.35 22.66
N THR A 188 2.82 -16.81 21.64
CA THR A 188 2.44 -16.71 20.23
C THR A 188 2.00 -18.04 19.63
N LYS A 189 2.33 -19.14 20.30
CA LYS A 189 1.99 -20.50 19.87
C LYS A 189 2.07 -21.46 21.05
N ILE A 190 1.16 -22.43 21.07
CA ILE A 190 1.26 -23.62 21.92
C ILE A 190 1.14 -24.86 21.05
N ASP A 191 2.11 -25.76 21.16
CA ASP A 191 2.08 -27.08 20.52
C ASP A 191 1.89 -28.17 21.60
N TYR A 192 0.81 -28.94 21.42
CA TYR A 192 0.44 -30.11 22.20
C TYR A 192 0.78 -31.38 21.42
N GLN A 193 1.85 -32.07 21.83
CA GLN A 193 2.27 -33.32 21.20
C GLN A 193 1.77 -34.52 22.03
N PHE A 194 0.65 -35.10 21.63
CA PHE A 194 0.04 -36.22 22.34
C PHE A 194 0.71 -37.55 21.97
N THR A 195 1.08 -38.37 22.95
CA THR A 195 1.68 -39.70 22.74
C THR A 195 0.87 -40.81 23.42
N ASP A 196 -0.04 -41.44 22.67
CA ASP A 196 -0.92 -42.51 23.15
C ASP A 196 -1.71 -42.13 24.42
N TRP A 197 -2.07 -40.86 24.53
CA TRP A 197 -2.75 -40.32 25.70
C TRP A 197 -4.25 -40.63 25.66
N THR A 198 -4.88 -40.74 26.83
CA THR A 198 -6.31 -41.04 26.96
C THR A 198 -6.92 -40.25 28.10
N CYS A 199 -7.98 -39.48 27.82
CA CYS A 199 -8.81 -38.81 28.80
C CYS A 199 -10.28 -39.20 28.59
N GLY A 200 -10.82 -40.01 29.50
CA GLY A 200 -12.18 -40.56 29.34
C GLY A 200 -12.31 -41.39 28.08
N SER A 201 -13.24 -41.01 27.21
CA SER A 201 -13.46 -41.62 25.90
C SER A 201 -12.53 -41.10 24.79
N ILE A 202 -11.78 -40.02 25.03
CA ILE A 202 -10.84 -39.43 24.07
C ILE A 202 -9.52 -40.20 24.11
N LYS A 203 -9.01 -40.61 22.95
CA LYS A 203 -7.67 -41.19 22.78
C LYS A 203 -6.93 -40.41 21.70
N GLN A 204 -5.77 -39.85 22.03
CA GLN A 204 -5.04 -38.92 21.17
C GLN A 204 -3.57 -39.34 21.00
N SER A 205 -3.12 -39.38 19.75
CA SER A 205 -1.72 -39.61 19.35
C SER A 205 -1.39 -38.73 18.13
N ALA A 206 -1.53 -37.42 18.30
CA ALA A 206 -1.34 -36.42 17.25
C ALA A 206 -0.72 -35.14 17.83
N GLU A 207 -0.24 -34.28 16.93
CA GLU A 207 0.22 -32.92 17.23
C GLU A 207 -0.96 -31.96 17.02
N ILE A 208 -1.18 -31.06 17.98
CA ILE A 208 -2.15 -29.96 17.84
C ILE A 208 -1.40 -28.66 18.11
N VAL A 209 -1.44 -27.75 17.14
CA VAL A 209 -0.83 -26.42 17.24
C VAL A 209 -1.93 -25.37 17.37
N ASP A 210 -1.89 -24.62 18.46
CA ASP A 210 -2.72 -23.44 18.69
C ASP A 210 -1.85 -22.18 18.56
N SER A 211 -2.03 -21.45 17.46
CA SER A 211 -1.27 -20.22 17.16
C SER A 211 -1.99 -18.95 17.58
N SER A 212 -2.92 -19.03 18.54
CA SER A 212 -3.52 -17.84 19.14
C SER A 212 -2.48 -17.06 19.97
N SER A 213 -2.78 -15.79 20.31
CA SER A 213 -1.86 -14.95 21.06
C SER A 213 -2.40 -14.64 22.45
N TRP A 214 -1.59 -14.88 23.49
CA TRP A 214 -1.99 -14.64 24.87
C TRP A 214 -1.00 -13.71 25.58
N LEU A 215 -1.53 -12.71 26.29
CA LEU A 215 -0.73 -11.77 27.08
C LEU A 215 -0.22 -12.43 28.36
N VAL A 216 0.99 -12.07 28.75
CA VAL A 216 1.57 -12.45 30.03
C VAL A 216 1.51 -11.26 30.98
N THR A 217 0.82 -11.43 32.11
CA THR A 217 0.59 -10.35 33.07
C THR A 217 1.16 -10.75 34.43
N GLY A 218 2.12 -9.96 34.96
CA GLY A 218 2.65 -10.21 36.30
C GLY A 218 3.38 -11.55 36.45
N ASN A 219 4.06 -12.00 35.39
CA ASN A 219 4.70 -13.32 35.23
C ASN A 219 3.72 -14.51 35.18
N GLU A 220 2.42 -14.27 35.09
CA GLU A 220 1.41 -15.32 34.98
C GLU A 220 0.68 -15.25 33.63
N PHE A 221 0.18 -16.39 33.17
CA PHE A 221 -0.69 -16.46 32.01
C PHE A 221 -1.72 -17.59 32.15
N SER A 222 -2.84 -17.41 31.46
CA SER A 222 -3.90 -18.41 31.32
C SER A 222 -4.27 -18.52 29.85
N VAL A 223 -4.26 -19.75 29.34
CA VAL A 223 -4.51 -20.08 27.94
C VAL A 223 -5.68 -21.05 27.88
N THR A 224 -6.57 -20.86 26.92
CA THR A 224 -7.63 -21.80 26.59
C THR A 224 -7.51 -22.17 25.12
N SER A 225 -7.19 -23.44 24.85
CA SER A 225 -7.13 -24.00 23.50
C SER A 225 -8.35 -24.87 23.23
N THR A 226 -8.91 -24.79 22.03
CA THR A 226 -10.09 -25.56 21.63
C THR A 226 -9.73 -26.52 20.50
N PHE A 227 -10.11 -27.79 20.62
CA PHE A 227 -9.63 -28.86 19.72
C PHE A 227 -10.68 -29.41 18.76
N ASP A 228 -11.95 -29.00 18.87
CA ASP A 228 -13.04 -29.45 18.00
C ASP A 228 -13.86 -28.30 17.40
N GLN A 229 -14.57 -28.59 16.30
CA GLN A 229 -15.39 -27.62 15.58
C GLN A 229 -16.62 -27.14 16.36
N ASP A 230 -17.07 -27.93 17.35
CA ASP A 230 -18.24 -27.63 18.18
C ASP A 230 -17.87 -26.88 19.48
N GLY A 231 -16.58 -26.68 19.76
CA GLY A 231 -16.09 -26.00 20.96
C GLY A 231 -16.29 -26.77 22.27
N GLN A 232 -16.43 -28.09 22.20
CA GLN A 232 -16.72 -28.95 23.35
C GLN A 232 -15.46 -29.56 23.98
N VAL A 233 -14.35 -29.61 23.25
CA VAL A 233 -13.07 -30.09 23.79
C VAL A 233 -12.14 -28.91 23.97
N TYR A 234 -11.84 -28.59 25.22
CA TYR A 234 -10.95 -27.49 25.59
C TYR A 234 -9.83 -27.97 26.51
N MET A 235 -8.66 -27.37 26.32
CA MET A 235 -7.51 -27.47 27.20
C MET A 235 -7.25 -26.12 27.84
N PHE A 236 -7.28 -26.07 29.16
CA PHE A 236 -6.87 -24.91 29.94
C PHE A 236 -5.43 -25.10 30.39
N LEU A 237 -4.60 -24.10 30.16
CA LEU A 237 -3.24 -24.02 30.70
C LEU A 237 -3.12 -22.79 31.58
N ASN A 238 -2.62 -22.96 32.80
CA ASN A 238 -2.23 -21.85 33.67
C ASN A 238 -0.74 -21.97 33.95
N GLY A 239 0.03 -20.92 33.67
CA GLY A 239 1.47 -20.89 33.85
C GLY A 239 1.95 -19.68 34.64
N ALA A 240 3.04 -19.87 35.38
CA ALA A 240 3.75 -18.84 36.13
C ALA A 240 5.25 -18.94 35.84
N TYR A 241 5.84 -17.83 35.42
CA TYR A 241 7.26 -17.69 35.14
C TYR A 241 8.04 -17.31 36.40
N ASP A 242 9.01 -18.14 36.77
CA ASP A 242 10.00 -17.86 37.80
C ASP A 242 11.28 -17.31 37.14
N PRO A 243 11.54 -15.99 37.23
CA PRO A 243 12.74 -15.39 36.64
C PRO A 243 14.04 -15.78 37.35
N ALA A 244 13.99 -16.27 38.60
CA ALA A 244 15.19 -16.69 39.32
C ALA A 244 15.71 -18.04 38.83
N ASP A 245 14.80 -18.96 38.53
CA ASP A 245 15.12 -20.31 38.07
C ASP A 245 15.01 -20.48 36.55
N GLN A 246 14.52 -19.45 35.83
CA GLN A 246 14.26 -19.47 34.38
C GLN A 246 13.38 -20.67 33.99
N LYS A 247 12.25 -20.80 34.69
CA LYS A 247 11.28 -21.88 34.51
C LYS A 247 9.88 -21.31 34.40
N ILE A 248 9.05 -21.98 33.62
CA ILE A 248 7.61 -21.78 33.70
C ILE A 248 7.03 -23.03 34.35
N THR A 249 6.23 -22.85 35.39
CA THR A 249 5.51 -23.95 36.04
C THR A 249 4.03 -23.70 35.96
N GLY A 250 3.24 -24.77 35.86
CA GLY A 250 1.83 -24.60 35.64
C GLY A 250 0.98 -25.84 35.83
N THR A 251 -0.30 -25.67 35.53
CA THR A 251 -1.30 -26.71 35.49
C THR A 251 -1.95 -26.76 34.13
N TRP A 252 -2.37 -27.95 33.71
CA TRP A 252 -3.21 -28.16 32.55
C TRP A 252 -4.49 -28.88 32.97
N GLU A 253 -5.61 -28.55 32.34
CA GLU A 253 -6.91 -29.16 32.58
C GLU A 253 -7.64 -29.39 31.25
N GLU A 254 -8.08 -30.61 31.00
CA GLU A 254 -8.92 -30.96 29.85
C GLU A 254 -10.25 -31.51 30.34
N THR A 255 -11.34 -31.02 29.74
CA THR A 255 -12.65 -31.65 29.91
C THR A 255 -13.02 -32.38 28.63
N ALA A 256 -12.98 -33.69 28.69
CA ALA A 256 -13.61 -34.56 27.72
C ALA A 256 -15.11 -34.67 28.05
N ASN A 257 -15.95 -34.94 27.04
CA ASN A 257 -17.40 -35.08 27.18
C ASN A 257 -17.87 -35.99 28.35
N ASP A 258 -17.03 -36.95 28.78
CA ASP A 258 -17.31 -37.88 29.87
C ASP A 258 -16.24 -37.94 30.98
N ALA A 259 -15.19 -37.11 30.93
CA ALA A 259 -14.10 -37.14 31.91
C ALA A 259 -13.41 -35.78 32.09
N TYR A 260 -12.79 -35.59 33.25
CA TYR A 260 -11.94 -34.44 33.56
C TYR A 260 -10.52 -34.94 33.84
N CYS A 261 -9.55 -34.46 33.08
CA CYS A 261 -8.15 -34.77 33.26
C CYS A 261 -7.38 -33.51 33.58
N SER A 262 -6.40 -33.60 34.47
CA SER A 262 -5.57 -32.47 34.83
C SER A 262 -4.19 -32.95 35.24
N GLY A 263 -3.18 -32.11 35.06
CA GLY A 263 -1.82 -32.39 35.50
C GLY A 263 -1.04 -31.11 35.74
N THR A 264 0.18 -31.28 36.23
CA THR A 264 1.15 -30.20 36.39
C THR A 264 2.20 -30.31 35.31
N TRP A 265 2.82 -29.19 34.94
CA TRP A 265 3.90 -29.16 33.98
C TRP A 265 4.98 -28.17 34.42
N GLU A 266 6.21 -28.45 34.04
CA GLU A 266 7.37 -27.59 34.25
C GLU A 266 8.08 -27.46 32.90
N ALA A 267 8.05 -26.26 32.34
CA ALA A 267 8.73 -25.93 31.11
C ALA A 267 10.07 -25.25 31.41
N VAL A 268 11.11 -25.71 30.73
CA VAL A 268 12.40 -25.02 30.67
C VAL A 268 12.55 -24.42 29.29
N ILE A 269 13.23 -23.27 29.21
CA ILE A 269 13.60 -22.72 27.90
C ILE A 269 14.44 -23.76 27.19
N GLN A 270 13.96 -24.24 26.06
CA GLN A 270 14.81 -24.99 25.17
C GLN A 270 15.80 -23.96 24.67
N ALA A 271 17.06 -24.05 25.13
CA ALA A 271 18.12 -23.29 24.53
C ALA A 271 17.96 -23.50 23.03
N GLN A 272 17.62 -22.43 22.30
CA GLN A 272 17.70 -22.40 20.86
C GLN A 272 19.18 -22.63 20.56
N THR A 273 19.57 -23.90 20.58
CA THR A 273 20.55 -24.37 19.65
C THR A 273 19.77 -24.20 18.36
N ALA A 274 19.83 -22.99 17.79
CA ALA A 274 19.67 -22.85 16.37
C ALA A 274 20.53 -23.99 15.84
N ILE A 275 19.89 -25.02 15.29
CA ILE A 275 20.63 -25.93 14.46
C ILE A 275 21.00 -25.00 13.32
N ILE A 276 22.17 -24.38 13.41
CA ILE A 276 22.77 -23.68 12.29
C ILE A 276 23.11 -24.80 11.32
N ILE A 277 22.10 -25.30 10.63
CA ILE A 277 22.26 -25.95 9.36
C ILE A 277 22.65 -24.78 8.47
N SER A 278 23.94 -24.47 8.41
CA SER A 278 24.43 -23.53 7.41
C SER A 278 24.19 -24.20 6.07
N SER A 279 23.08 -23.86 5.41
CA SER A 279 23.07 -23.94 3.96
C SER A 279 24.03 -22.86 3.50
N GLY A 280 25.20 -23.26 3.01
CA GLY A 280 26.22 -22.33 2.51
C GLY A 280 25.63 -21.38 1.46
N SER A 281 26.36 -20.31 1.15
CA SER A 281 25.97 -19.33 0.11
C SER A 281 25.40 -20.04 -1.12
N SER A 282 24.12 -19.82 -1.43
CA SER A 282 23.57 -20.32 -2.68
C SER A 282 24.28 -19.58 -3.83
N SER A 283 24.61 -20.28 -4.91
CA SER A 283 25.19 -19.63 -6.09
C SER A 283 24.27 -18.57 -6.69
N GLN A 284 22.98 -18.68 -6.39
CA GLN A 284 21.92 -17.79 -6.84
C GLN A 284 21.79 -16.51 -6.00
N PHE A 285 22.01 -16.60 -4.69
CA PHE A 285 22.00 -15.48 -3.76
C PHE A 285 23.37 -15.35 -3.07
N PRO A 286 24.43 -14.96 -3.81
CA PRO A 286 25.79 -14.95 -3.29
C PRO A 286 26.02 -13.97 -2.12
N GLY A 287 25.11 -13.01 -1.92
CA GLY A 287 25.11 -12.06 -0.81
C GLY A 287 24.30 -12.51 0.42
N ILE A 288 23.58 -13.64 0.36
CA ILE A 288 22.68 -14.10 1.41
C ILE A 288 23.23 -15.36 2.09
N GLU A 289 23.26 -15.33 3.42
CA GLU A 289 23.45 -16.51 4.26
C GLU A 289 22.10 -16.94 4.85
N PHE A 290 21.65 -18.15 4.54
CA PHE A 290 20.40 -18.67 5.10
C PHE A 290 20.68 -19.59 6.31
N SER A 291 19.88 -19.43 7.36
CA SER A 291 19.80 -20.31 8.52
C SER A 291 18.36 -20.67 8.83
N PHE A 292 18.15 -21.79 9.52
CA PHE A 292 16.81 -22.28 9.90
C PHE A 292 16.65 -22.29 11.42
N ALA A 293 15.51 -21.80 11.90
CA ALA A 293 15.17 -21.84 13.32
C ALA A 293 14.64 -23.22 13.76
N SER A 294 14.17 -24.04 12.82
CA SER A 294 13.57 -25.35 13.04
C SER A 294 14.07 -26.39 12.04
N GLU A 295 13.83 -27.68 12.32
CA GLU A 295 14.13 -28.76 11.37
C GLU A 295 13.18 -28.72 10.17
N LEU A 296 13.69 -29.05 8.98
CA LEU A 296 12.92 -29.09 7.74
C LEU A 296 11.92 -30.26 7.76
N PRO A 297 10.60 -30.02 7.60
CA PRO A 297 9.60 -31.08 7.60
C PRO A 297 9.82 -32.14 6.51
N SER A 298 9.52 -33.40 6.84
CA SER A 298 9.65 -34.55 5.92
C SER A 298 8.32 -35.18 5.51
N THR A 299 7.21 -34.69 6.04
CA THR A 299 5.84 -35.16 5.78
C THR A 299 4.92 -33.99 5.47
N PRO A 300 3.81 -34.20 4.74
CA PRO A 300 3.35 -35.47 4.14
C PRO A 300 4.16 -35.84 2.89
N ALA A 301 4.13 -37.13 2.53
CA ALA A 301 4.79 -37.63 1.31
C ALA A 301 3.92 -37.49 0.05
N SER A 302 2.64 -37.15 0.21
CA SER A 302 1.68 -36.98 -0.88
C SER A 302 0.60 -35.95 -0.53
N MET A 303 0.09 -35.26 -1.53
CA MET A 303 -1.01 -34.29 -1.41
C MET A 303 -2.02 -34.44 -2.53
N THR A 304 -3.24 -33.95 -2.31
CA THR A 304 -4.29 -33.91 -3.32
C THR A 304 -4.09 -32.67 -4.19
N ILE A 305 -4.07 -32.81 -5.51
CA ILE A 305 -4.18 -31.65 -6.41
C ILE A 305 -5.66 -31.35 -6.61
N TYR A 306 -6.01 -30.07 -6.58
CA TYR A 306 -7.37 -29.60 -6.84
C TYR A 306 -7.42 -28.76 -8.12
N ARG A 307 -8.63 -28.53 -8.61
CA ARG A 307 -8.92 -27.57 -9.68
C ARG A 307 -9.97 -26.58 -9.19
N GLN A 308 -9.63 -25.28 -9.23
CA GLN A 308 -10.59 -24.19 -9.04
C GLN A 308 -11.67 -24.26 -10.12
N GLN A 309 -12.93 -24.19 -9.71
CA GLN A 309 -14.06 -24.13 -10.62
C GLN A 309 -14.49 -22.67 -10.80
N LEU A 310 -14.75 -22.29 -12.05
CA LEU A 310 -15.33 -21.00 -12.36
C LEU A 310 -16.85 -21.13 -12.34
N SER A 311 -17.49 -20.25 -11.57
CA SER A 311 -18.95 -20.08 -11.59
C SER A 311 -19.41 -19.52 -12.95
N GLU A 312 -20.70 -19.62 -13.25
CA GLU A 312 -21.28 -18.91 -14.39
C GLU A 312 -21.18 -17.39 -14.17
N ALA A 313 -21.15 -16.62 -15.27
CA ALA A 313 -21.05 -15.17 -15.20
C ALA A 313 -22.25 -14.60 -14.43
N VAL A 314 -21.99 -13.63 -13.56
CA VAL A 314 -23.05 -12.96 -12.80
C VAL A 314 -24.04 -12.27 -13.75
N THR A 315 -25.33 -12.32 -13.41
CA THR A 315 -26.39 -11.60 -14.12
C THR A 315 -27.05 -10.60 -13.18
N ALA A 316 -27.75 -9.60 -13.72
CA ALA A 316 -28.46 -8.62 -12.92
C ALA A 316 -29.49 -9.24 -11.95
N GLU A 317 -30.20 -10.30 -12.39
CA GLU A 317 -31.16 -11.04 -11.56
C GLU A 317 -30.48 -11.77 -10.41
N VAL A 318 -29.34 -12.43 -10.68
CA VAL A 318 -28.55 -13.14 -9.66
C VAL A 318 -27.93 -12.17 -8.67
N ALA A 319 -27.33 -11.07 -9.16
CA ALA A 319 -26.80 -10.00 -8.31
C ALA A 319 -27.89 -9.44 -7.37
N ARG A 320 -29.09 -9.18 -7.88
CA ARG A 320 -30.24 -8.73 -7.06
C ARG A 320 -30.63 -9.76 -6.01
N GLN A 321 -30.67 -11.04 -6.38
CA GLN A 321 -31.05 -12.11 -5.47
C GLN A 321 -30.06 -12.20 -4.31
N ILE A 322 -28.76 -12.32 -4.60
CA ILE A 322 -27.69 -12.41 -3.60
C ILE A 322 -27.70 -11.16 -2.73
N ALA A 323 -27.82 -9.97 -3.33
CA ALA A 323 -27.91 -8.73 -2.57
C ALA A 323 -29.09 -8.71 -1.59
N THR A 324 -30.25 -9.25 -2.00
CA THR A 324 -31.42 -9.38 -1.12
C THR A 324 -31.17 -10.35 0.05
N GLU A 325 -30.46 -11.46 -0.19
CA GLU A 325 -30.07 -12.43 0.85
C GLU A 325 -29.11 -11.80 1.88
N TRP A 326 -28.27 -10.86 1.44
CA TRP A 326 -27.41 -10.02 2.28
C TRP A 326 -28.12 -8.79 2.87
N GLY A 327 -29.43 -8.68 2.64
CA GLY A 327 -30.27 -7.61 3.17
C GLY A 327 -30.23 -6.29 2.41
N VAL A 328 -29.53 -6.20 1.27
CA VAL A 328 -29.46 -5.01 0.42
C VAL A 328 -30.63 -5.00 -0.56
N ALA A 329 -31.62 -4.14 -0.29
CA ALA A 329 -32.86 -4.05 -1.06
C ALA A 329 -32.82 -2.87 -2.04
N GLY A 330 -31.89 -2.94 -2.99
CA GLY A 330 -31.49 -1.83 -3.84
C GLY A 330 -31.86 -1.92 -5.32
N GLY A 331 -31.63 -0.83 -6.05
CA GLY A 331 -31.59 -0.84 -7.51
C GLY A 331 -30.36 -1.57 -8.02
N VAL A 332 -30.44 -2.18 -9.21
CA VAL A 332 -29.30 -2.82 -9.88
C VAL A 332 -28.80 -1.89 -10.98
N TYR A 333 -27.51 -1.63 -10.98
CA TYR A 333 -26.82 -0.74 -11.88
C TYR A 333 -25.65 -1.44 -12.56
N THR A 334 -25.21 -0.89 -13.70
CA THR A 334 -24.06 -1.40 -14.43
C THR A 334 -23.02 -0.33 -14.65
N THR A 335 -21.76 -0.73 -14.48
CA THR A 335 -20.59 0.10 -14.78
C THR A 335 -19.70 -0.64 -15.77
N PRO A 336 -19.19 0.00 -16.84
CA PRO A 336 -18.18 -0.61 -17.69
C PRO A 336 -16.92 -0.94 -16.88
N SER A 337 -16.36 -2.13 -17.05
CA SER A 337 -15.03 -2.46 -16.53
C SER A 337 -13.93 -1.77 -17.35
N GLU A 338 -12.81 -1.41 -16.70
CA GLU A 338 -11.64 -0.81 -17.34
C GLU A 338 -10.90 -1.76 -18.31
N GLY A 339 -11.27 -3.05 -18.33
CA GLY A 339 -10.71 -4.04 -19.25
C GLY A 339 -11.69 -5.18 -19.56
N MET A 340 -11.47 -5.85 -20.70
CA MET A 340 -12.07 -7.14 -21.07
C MET A 340 -13.57 -7.21 -21.45
N ASN A 341 -14.26 -6.09 -21.67
CA ASN A 341 -15.72 -6.03 -21.94
C ASN A 341 -16.58 -6.60 -20.79
N ASP A 342 -16.05 -6.65 -19.57
CA ASP A 342 -16.79 -7.12 -18.40
C ASP A 342 -17.83 -6.09 -17.95
N VAL A 343 -18.94 -6.59 -17.41
CA VAL A 343 -20.02 -5.76 -16.86
C VAL A 343 -20.02 -5.93 -15.35
N ILE A 344 -19.63 -4.86 -14.65
CA ILE A 344 -19.74 -4.79 -13.19
C ILE A 344 -21.20 -4.53 -12.85
N PHE A 345 -21.75 -5.29 -11.90
CA PHE A 345 -23.09 -5.04 -11.36
C PHE A 345 -22.99 -4.46 -9.96
N ASP A 346 -23.58 -3.29 -9.76
CA ASP A 346 -23.70 -2.66 -8.46
C ASP A 346 -25.15 -2.74 -7.97
N VAL A 347 -25.37 -3.28 -6.77
CA VAL A 347 -26.68 -3.26 -6.10
C VAL A 347 -26.61 -2.29 -4.92
N MET A 348 -27.40 -1.22 -4.98
CA MET A 348 -27.32 -0.14 -3.99
C MET A 348 -28.71 0.24 -3.46
N ASP A 349 -28.85 0.31 -2.14
CA ASP A 349 -30.09 0.76 -1.48
C ASP A 349 -29.98 2.16 -0.83
N GLY A 350 -28.84 2.84 -1.04
CA GLY A 350 -28.54 4.16 -0.49
C GLY A 350 -27.81 4.13 0.86
N ALA A 351 -27.84 3.00 1.57
CA ALA A 351 -27.07 2.78 2.80
C ALA A 351 -25.96 1.74 2.62
N ARG A 352 -26.20 0.78 1.72
CA ARG A 352 -25.36 -0.38 1.48
C ARG A 352 -25.15 -0.55 -0.01
N THR A 353 -24.00 -1.11 -0.33
CA THR A 353 -23.59 -1.41 -1.70
C THR A 353 -23.10 -2.86 -1.77
N MET A 354 -23.40 -3.52 -2.88
CA MET A 354 -22.78 -4.77 -3.28
C MET A 354 -22.32 -4.66 -4.73
N ARG A 355 -21.02 -4.74 -4.94
CA ARG A 355 -20.41 -4.74 -6.27
C ARG A 355 -20.00 -6.15 -6.65
N PHE A 356 -20.53 -6.65 -7.76
CA PHE A 356 -20.14 -7.93 -8.36
C PHE A 356 -19.21 -7.66 -9.54
N LEU A 357 -18.09 -8.38 -9.60
CA LEU A 357 -17.10 -8.23 -10.68
C LEU A 357 -17.42 -9.14 -11.87
N ASN A 358 -17.16 -10.44 -11.75
CA ASN A 358 -17.34 -11.42 -12.84
C ASN A 358 -18.31 -12.56 -12.48
N PHE A 359 -18.31 -12.97 -11.22
CA PHE A 359 -19.00 -14.15 -10.74
C PHE A 359 -19.94 -13.83 -9.57
N PRO A 360 -21.01 -14.62 -9.36
CA PRO A 360 -21.92 -14.41 -8.23
C PRO A 360 -21.28 -14.59 -6.86
N ASP A 361 -20.21 -15.38 -6.79
CA ASP A 361 -19.38 -15.66 -5.61
C ASP A 361 -18.16 -14.73 -5.50
N GLN A 362 -18.16 -13.63 -6.26
CA GLN A 362 -17.13 -12.60 -6.23
C GLN A 362 -17.72 -11.19 -6.12
N PHE A 363 -17.72 -10.64 -4.91
CA PHE A 363 -18.26 -9.31 -4.66
C PHE A 363 -17.63 -8.58 -3.48
N ILE A 364 -17.86 -7.27 -3.45
CA ILE A 364 -17.56 -6.38 -2.33
C ILE A 364 -18.89 -5.88 -1.75
N TYR A 365 -19.17 -6.25 -0.50
CA TYR A 365 -20.26 -5.69 0.31
C TYR A 365 -19.71 -4.52 1.14
N GLY A 366 -20.44 -3.40 1.19
CA GLY A 366 -20.07 -2.23 1.97
C GLY A 366 -21.28 -1.56 2.65
N VAL A 367 -21.04 -0.98 3.82
CA VAL A 367 -22.01 -0.19 4.59
C VAL A 367 -21.55 1.28 4.68
N GLY A 368 -22.46 2.19 4.41
CA GLY A 368 -22.23 3.63 4.45
C GLY A 368 -21.54 4.17 3.18
N TYR A 369 -20.80 5.26 3.35
CA TYR A 369 -20.14 6.03 2.28
C TYR A 369 -18.84 5.42 1.77
N VAL A 370 -18.75 4.09 1.75
CA VAL A 370 -17.56 3.41 1.28
C VAL A 370 -17.62 3.36 -0.24
N SER A 371 -16.64 3.97 -0.90
CA SER A 371 -16.50 3.82 -2.35
C SER A 371 -16.29 2.34 -2.65
N PRO A 372 -17.02 1.76 -3.62
CA PRO A 372 -16.72 0.42 -4.10
C PRO A 372 -15.43 0.35 -4.94
N ASP A 373 -14.86 1.51 -5.35
CA ASP A 373 -13.63 1.60 -6.16
C ASP A 373 -12.34 1.66 -5.32
N TYR A 374 -12.44 2.01 -4.03
CA TYR A 374 -11.31 2.05 -3.12
C TYR A 374 -11.62 1.19 -1.92
N GLY A 375 -10.75 0.20 -1.65
CA GLY A 375 -10.74 -0.53 -0.39
C GLY A 375 -10.95 0.44 0.76
N SER A 376 -11.83 0.06 1.68
CA SER A 376 -12.39 0.79 2.83
C SER A 376 -11.41 1.48 3.78
N ALA A 377 -10.18 1.71 3.39
CA ALA A 377 -9.19 2.37 4.19
C ALA A 377 -9.57 3.85 4.36
N LEU A 378 -9.78 4.45 5.53
CA LEU A 378 -9.56 4.11 6.93
C LEU A 378 -10.47 5.05 7.74
N MET A 379 -11.76 5.04 7.43
CA MET A 379 -12.72 6.00 8.03
C MET A 379 -12.97 5.78 9.53
N ASP A 380 -12.24 4.86 10.14
CA ASP A 380 -12.37 4.50 11.53
C ASP A 380 -11.02 4.59 12.24
N ASN A 381 -10.85 5.71 12.95
CA ASN A 381 -9.66 6.04 13.72
C ASN A 381 -9.84 5.71 15.22
N GLY A 382 -10.99 5.15 15.61
CA GLY A 382 -11.27 4.77 16.99
C GLY A 382 -10.46 3.54 17.43
N PRO A 383 -10.40 3.23 18.75
CA PRO A 383 -9.78 2.00 19.23
C PRO A 383 -10.57 0.78 18.74
N LEU A 384 -9.89 -0.15 18.07
CA LEU A 384 -10.52 -1.36 17.57
C LEU A 384 -10.77 -2.39 18.70
N PRO A 385 -11.77 -3.26 18.55
CA PRO A 385 -11.86 -4.48 19.36
C PRO A 385 -10.56 -5.29 19.23
N SER A 386 -10.29 -6.17 20.20
CA SER A 386 -9.19 -7.13 20.09
C SER A 386 -9.36 -8.02 18.85
N PHE A 387 -8.28 -8.60 18.34
CA PHE A 387 -8.36 -9.44 17.14
C PHE A 387 -9.35 -10.60 17.32
N ASP A 388 -9.36 -11.26 18.48
CA ASP A 388 -10.32 -12.33 18.79
C ASP A 388 -11.78 -11.84 18.78
N GLU A 389 -12.03 -10.64 19.30
CA GLU A 389 -13.36 -10.02 19.23
C GLU A 389 -13.74 -9.70 17.78
N GLN A 390 -12.80 -9.20 16.97
CA GLN A 390 -13.03 -8.95 15.54
C GLN A 390 -13.38 -10.25 14.81
N VAL A 391 -12.63 -11.34 15.05
CA VAL A 391 -12.89 -12.67 14.50
C VAL A 391 -14.28 -13.15 14.91
N ALA A 392 -14.66 -12.99 16.18
CA ALA A 392 -15.99 -13.37 16.66
C ALA A 392 -17.11 -12.57 16.00
N ILE A 393 -16.93 -11.25 15.84
CA ILE A 393 -17.90 -10.36 15.17
C ILE A 393 -18.05 -10.77 13.70
N ALA A 394 -16.93 -10.93 12.98
CA ALA A 394 -16.92 -11.33 11.57
C ALA A 394 -17.56 -12.72 11.37
N THR A 395 -17.21 -13.70 12.21
CA THR A 395 -17.78 -15.05 12.16
C THR A 395 -19.29 -15.04 12.39
N ASN A 396 -19.76 -14.28 13.40
CA ASN A 396 -21.18 -14.15 13.70
C ASN A 396 -21.97 -13.47 12.57
N PHE A 397 -21.33 -12.58 11.81
CA PHE A 397 -21.92 -11.94 10.65
C PHE A 397 -22.02 -12.90 9.45
N LEU A 398 -20.95 -13.66 9.16
CA LEU A 398 -20.87 -14.52 7.97
C LEU A 398 -21.60 -15.87 8.12
N LYS A 399 -21.63 -16.46 9.32
CA LYS A 399 -22.18 -17.80 9.54
C LYS A 399 -23.66 -17.94 9.16
N PRO A 400 -24.57 -16.99 9.47
CA PRO A 400 -25.97 -17.06 9.04
C PRO A 400 -26.15 -17.00 7.52
N LEU A 401 -25.15 -16.50 6.79
CA LEU A 401 -25.16 -16.37 5.33
C LEU A 401 -24.60 -17.62 4.62
N GLY A 402 -24.09 -18.62 5.35
CA GLY A 402 -23.55 -19.85 4.77
C GLY A 402 -22.21 -19.68 4.05
N ILE A 403 -21.40 -18.70 4.48
CA ILE A 403 -20.15 -18.31 3.79
C ILE A 403 -18.91 -19.03 4.33
N LEU A 404 -18.97 -19.50 5.57
CA LEU A 404 -17.85 -20.13 6.28
C LEU A 404 -17.97 -21.66 6.29
N ASP A 405 -18.31 -22.25 5.13
CA ASP A 405 -18.58 -23.68 4.99
C ASP A 405 -17.32 -24.54 4.83
N LEU A 406 -16.20 -23.96 4.36
CA LEU A 406 -14.89 -24.62 4.32
C LEU A 406 -14.11 -24.38 5.63
N PRO A 407 -13.27 -25.33 6.08
CA PRO A 407 -12.32 -25.07 7.15
C PRO A 407 -11.44 -23.87 6.79
N TYR A 408 -11.14 -23.01 7.76
CA TYR A 408 -10.38 -21.78 7.53
C TYR A 408 -9.42 -21.50 8.70
N ARG A 409 -8.41 -20.65 8.45
CA ARG A 409 -7.64 -19.95 9.49
C ARG A 409 -7.86 -18.44 9.36
N THR A 410 -7.77 -17.72 10.48
CA THR A 410 -7.92 -16.26 10.50
C THR A 410 -6.61 -15.56 10.77
N GLN A 411 -6.36 -14.44 10.10
CA GLN A 411 -5.23 -13.56 10.38
C GLN A 411 -5.62 -12.09 10.18
N PRO A 412 -4.95 -11.13 10.84
CA PRO A 412 -5.12 -9.72 10.53
C PRO A 412 -4.53 -9.41 9.15
N LEU A 413 -5.16 -8.49 8.41
CA LEU A 413 -4.57 -7.95 7.18
C LEU A 413 -3.66 -6.77 7.52
N GLU A 414 -2.35 -6.91 7.27
CA GLU A 414 -1.35 -5.90 7.67
C GLU A 414 -1.59 -4.51 7.05
N THR A 415 -2.11 -4.50 5.82
CA THR A 415 -2.36 -3.29 5.03
C THR A 415 -3.66 -2.58 5.40
N GLU A 416 -4.57 -3.27 6.10
CA GLU A 416 -5.90 -2.76 6.42
C GLU A 416 -6.24 -2.92 7.89
N ARG A 417 -6.30 -1.78 8.57
CA ARG A 417 -6.67 -1.68 9.97
C ARG A 417 -8.09 -2.23 10.20
N GLY A 418 -8.23 -3.16 11.14
CA GLY A 418 -9.54 -3.74 11.52
C GLY A 418 -10.09 -4.77 10.55
N MET A 419 -9.25 -5.32 9.66
CA MET A 419 -9.65 -6.31 8.67
C MET A 419 -9.17 -7.71 9.09
N VAL A 420 -10.10 -8.66 9.06
CA VAL A 420 -9.88 -10.07 9.36
C VAL A 420 -9.94 -10.86 8.07
N ALA A 421 -8.84 -11.49 7.69
CA ALA A 421 -8.78 -12.39 6.55
C ALA A 421 -9.11 -13.83 6.97
N PHE A 422 -10.00 -14.48 6.25
CA PHE A 422 -10.35 -15.90 6.42
C PHE A 422 -9.76 -16.71 5.26
N ILE A 423 -8.66 -17.40 5.54
CA ILE A 423 -7.93 -18.19 4.55
C ILE A 423 -8.50 -19.63 4.54
N PRO A 424 -9.03 -20.12 3.41
CA PRO A 424 -9.55 -21.47 3.32
C PRO A 424 -8.42 -22.51 3.45
N LEU A 425 -8.77 -23.66 4.02
CA LEU A 425 -7.88 -24.80 4.19
C LEU A 425 -8.36 -25.96 3.32
N LEU A 426 -7.47 -26.47 2.47
CA LEU A 426 -7.65 -27.75 1.77
C LEU A 426 -6.78 -28.80 2.45
N ASP A 427 -7.35 -29.95 2.83
CA ASP A 427 -6.62 -30.99 3.58
C ASP A 427 -5.90 -30.49 4.85
N GLY A 428 -6.40 -29.40 5.46
CA GLY A 428 -5.79 -28.75 6.63
C GLY A 428 -4.66 -27.75 6.31
N TYR A 429 -4.36 -27.52 5.02
CA TYR A 429 -3.30 -26.60 4.57
C TYR A 429 -3.89 -25.34 3.93
N PRO A 430 -3.29 -24.15 4.15
CA PRO A 430 -3.79 -22.89 3.63
C PRO A 430 -3.74 -22.82 2.10
N VAL A 431 -4.75 -22.21 1.50
CA VAL A 431 -4.74 -21.83 0.08
C VAL A 431 -4.32 -20.37 -0.05
N ILE A 432 -3.22 -20.13 -0.77
CA ILE A 432 -2.56 -18.84 -0.90
C ILE A 432 -2.69 -18.37 -2.36
N GLN A 433 -3.10 -17.11 -2.56
CA GLN A 433 -3.29 -16.51 -3.89
C GLN A 433 -2.17 -15.56 -4.32
N GLU A 434 -1.33 -15.14 -3.38
CA GLU A 434 -0.34 -14.10 -3.59
C GLU A 434 0.96 -14.42 -2.85
N ILE A 435 2.04 -13.73 -3.22
CA ILE A 435 3.26 -13.66 -2.43
C ILE A 435 3.48 -12.20 -2.03
N GLY A 436 3.71 -11.95 -0.74
CA GLY A 436 3.69 -10.60 -0.19
C GLY A 436 2.26 -10.19 0.18
N VAL A 437 1.99 -8.88 0.13
CA VAL A 437 0.65 -8.34 0.40
C VAL A 437 0.32 -7.32 -0.68
N ASP A 438 -0.72 -7.58 -1.46
CA ASP A 438 -1.22 -6.67 -2.48
C ASP A 438 -2.58 -6.09 -2.06
N ARG A 439 -2.60 -4.79 -1.83
CA ARG A 439 -3.78 -4.06 -1.36
C ARG A 439 -4.87 -3.96 -2.43
N GLY A 440 -4.52 -4.13 -3.71
CA GLY A 440 -5.47 -4.05 -4.82
C GLY A 440 -6.29 -5.31 -5.02
N ASN A 441 -5.87 -6.44 -4.44
CA ASN A 441 -6.53 -7.72 -4.64
C ASN A 441 -7.68 -7.94 -3.66
N ILE A 442 -8.76 -8.53 -4.18
CA ILE A 442 -9.82 -9.11 -3.33
C ILE A 442 -9.25 -10.44 -2.81
N GLY A 443 -9.06 -10.56 -1.50
CA GLY A 443 -8.71 -11.82 -0.86
C GLY A 443 -9.87 -12.82 -0.87
N TRP A 444 -9.67 -14.00 -0.27
CA TRP A 444 -10.69 -15.05 -0.21
C TRP A 444 -11.97 -14.56 0.46
N ILE A 445 -11.89 -14.19 1.73
CA ILE A 445 -12.99 -13.61 2.50
C ILE A 445 -12.36 -12.69 3.53
N ASP A 446 -12.47 -11.38 3.31
CA ASP A 446 -11.89 -10.38 4.21
C ASP A 446 -13.00 -9.50 4.78
N VAL A 447 -13.04 -9.38 6.11
CA VAL A 447 -14.11 -8.70 6.82
C VAL A 447 -13.55 -7.54 7.62
N LYS A 448 -14.06 -6.33 7.36
CA LYS A 448 -13.70 -5.15 8.13
C LYS A 448 -14.64 -4.92 9.30
N VAL A 449 -14.06 -4.82 10.50
CA VAL A 449 -14.74 -4.53 11.76
C VAL A 449 -14.27 -3.16 12.26
N ASN A 450 -15.21 -2.26 12.49
CA ASN A 450 -14.92 -0.93 13.02
C ASN A 450 -14.80 -0.92 14.56
N ALA A 451 -14.41 0.21 15.14
CA ALA A 451 -14.21 0.46 16.56
C ALA A 451 -15.48 0.25 17.39
N PRO A 452 -16.69 0.61 16.91
CA PRO A 452 -17.95 0.17 17.51
C PRO A 452 -18.22 -1.35 17.49
N GLY A 453 -17.41 -2.17 16.82
CA GLY A 453 -17.61 -3.61 16.70
C GLY A 453 -18.65 -4.02 15.67
N GLN A 454 -18.75 -3.29 14.55
CA GLN A 454 -19.68 -3.55 13.45
C GLN A 454 -18.95 -3.90 12.17
N VAL A 455 -19.52 -4.81 11.38
CA VAL A 455 -19.02 -5.13 10.03
C VAL A 455 -19.37 -4.00 9.07
N THR A 456 -18.36 -3.39 8.45
CA THR A 456 -18.52 -2.26 7.51
C THR A 456 -18.19 -2.63 6.08
N MET A 457 -17.42 -3.69 5.86
CA MET A 457 -17.09 -4.22 4.55
C MET A 457 -16.88 -5.74 4.62
N VAL A 458 -17.28 -6.43 3.55
CA VAL A 458 -16.87 -7.81 3.27
C VAL A 458 -16.38 -7.87 1.83
N GLN A 459 -15.15 -8.29 1.65
CA GLN A 459 -14.63 -8.76 0.36
C GLN A 459 -14.82 -10.26 0.32
N TYR A 460 -15.47 -10.76 -0.73
CA TYR A 460 -15.80 -12.18 -0.87
C TYR A 460 -15.40 -12.65 -2.26
N SER A 461 -14.52 -13.64 -2.32
CA SER A 461 -14.09 -14.35 -3.52
C SER A 461 -13.94 -15.83 -3.18
N HIS A 462 -15.06 -16.56 -3.16
CA HIS A 462 -15.06 -17.99 -2.85
C HIS A 462 -15.15 -18.82 -4.12
N HIS A 463 -14.42 -19.94 -4.15
CA HIS A 463 -14.34 -20.81 -5.32
C HIS A 463 -14.46 -22.27 -4.91
N ASP A 464 -15.22 -23.04 -5.68
CA ASP A 464 -15.30 -24.48 -5.49
C ASP A 464 -13.99 -25.16 -5.93
N PHE A 465 -13.55 -26.15 -5.16
CA PHE A 465 -12.36 -26.94 -5.45
C PHE A 465 -12.72 -28.38 -5.76
N GLN A 466 -12.43 -28.82 -6.98
CA GLN A 466 -12.63 -30.21 -7.38
C GLN A 466 -11.33 -31.02 -7.20
N PRO A 467 -11.33 -32.11 -6.42
CA PRO A 467 -10.16 -32.96 -6.30
C PRO A 467 -9.86 -33.67 -7.63
N VAL A 468 -8.60 -33.61 -8.06
CA VAL A 468 -8.10 -34.23 -9.29
C VAL A 468 -7.48 -35.58 -9.00
N GLY A 469 -6.64 -35.66 -7.96
CA GLY A 469 -5.95 -36.90 -7.56
C GLY A 469 -4.90 -36.65 -6.50
N SER A 470 -4.35 -37.72 -5.93
CA SER A 470 -3.26 -37.66 -4.94
C SER A 470 -1.91 -37.96 -5.59
N PHE A 471 -0.92 -37.12 -5.33
CA PHE A 471 0.40 -37.14 -5.95
C PHE A 471 1.49 -37.07 -4.90
N SER A 472 2.64 -37.70 -5.17
CA SER A 472 3.81 -37.56 -4.30
C SER A 472 4.33 -36.14 -4.31
N VAL A 473 4.74 -35.63 -3.15
CA VAL A 473 5.37 -34.31 -3.00
C VAL A 473 6.81 -34.44 -2.52
N LEU A 474 7.62 -33.45 -2.86
CA LEU A 474 8.96 -33.24 -2.34
C LEU A 474 8.93 -32.95 -0.85
N THR A 475 9.95 -33.37 -0.12
CA THR A 475 10.16 -32.91 1.26
C THR A 475 10.59 -31.44 1.27
N ALA A 476 10.49 -30.77 2.42
CA ALA A 476 10.92 -29.37 2.54
C ALA A 476 12.41 -29.19 2.19
N GLN A 477 13.26 -30.16 2.54
CA GLN A 477 14.68 -30.16 2.13
C GLN A 477 14.85 -30.22 0.61
N GLN A 478 14.11 -31.09 -0.07
CA GLN A 478 14.19 -31.21 -1.53
C GLN A 478 13.68 -29.95 -2.23
N ALA A 479 12.63 -29.32 -1.69
CA ALA A 479 12.13 -28.04 -2.17
C ALA A 479 13.16 -26.92 -1.93
N TRP A 480 13.81 -26.88 -0.77
CA TRP A 480 14.88 -25.91 -0.51
C TRP A 480 16.09 -26.09 -1.44
N ASP A 481 16.49 -27.35 -1.68
CA ASP A 481 17.55 -27.66 -2.64
C ASP A 481 17.15 -27.21 -4.06
N ARG A 482 15.88 -27.36 -4.45
CA ARG A 482 15.36 -26.86 -5.72
C ARG A 482 15.46 -25.33 -5.78
N PHE A 483 14.98 -24.62 -4.77
CA PHE A 483 15.03 -23.15 -4.72
C PHE A 483 16.46 -22.60 -4.82
N THR A 484 17.42 -23.23 -4.15
CA THR A 484 18.79 -22.73 -4.09
C THR A 484 19.67 -23.13 -5.29
N ASN A 485 19.24 -24.13 -6.07
CA ASN A 485 19.99 -24.64 -7.23
C ASN A 485 19.33 -24.32 -8.59
N ASP A 486 18.06 -23.91 -8.63
CA ASP A 486 17.36 -23.53 -9.86
C ASP A 486 17.74 -22.12 -10.29
N ALA A 487 18.83 -22.00 -11.06
CA ALA A 487 19.37 -20.73 -11.54
C ALA A 487 18.36 -19.83 -12.29
N ASN A 488 17.27 -20.39 -12.81
CA ASN A 488 16.23 -19.65 -13.54
C ASN A 488 14.95 -19.42 -12.71
N LEU A 489 14.87 -19.97 -11.48
CA LEU A 489 13.69 -19.91 -10.60
C LEU A 489 12.40 -20.32 -11.33
N GLN A 490 12.43 -21.43 -12.07
CA GLN A 490 11.28 -21.92 -12.85
C GLN A 490 10.26 -22.66 -12.00
N HIS A 491 10.62 -22.99 -10.75
CA HIS A 491 9.77 -23.76 -9.83
C HIS A 491 9.57 -23.08 -8.48
N SER A 492 9.93 -21.81 -8.38
CA SER A 492 9.97 -21.06 -7.14
C SER A 492 9.73 -19.59 -7.41
N ARG A 493 9.01 -18.93 -6.51
CA ARG A 493 8.93 -17.47 -6.42
C ARG A 493 9.37 -17.04 -5.04
N TYR A 494 10.03 -15.92 -4.91
CA TYR A 494 10.38 -15.35 -3.62
C TYR A 494 10.03 -13.87 -3.57
N ALA A 495 10.05 -13.26 -2.38
CA ALA A 495 9.87 -11.83 -2.16
C ALA A 495 10.68 -11.39 -0.94
N VAL A 496 11.18 -10.16 -0.95
CA VAL A 496 11.79 -9.51 0.20
C VAL A 496 11.00 -8.27 0.55
N LEU A 497 10.31 -8.29 1.68
CA LEU A 497 9.44 -7.20 2.10
C LEU A 497 10.17 -6.28 3.10
N SER A 498 9.70 -5.04 3.16
CA SER A 498 10.11 -4.10 4.20
C SER A 498 9.88 -4.69 5.60
N PRO A 499 10.63 -4.22 6.61
CA PRO A 499 10.38 -4.59 7.99
C PRO A 499 8.93 -4.32 8.36
N GLN A 500 8.36 -5.20 9.19
CA GLN A 500 7.00 -5.00 9.66
C GLN A 500 6.94 -3.69 10.45
N SER A 501 5.99 -2.83 10.10
CA SER A 501 5.70 -1.59 10.80
C SER A 501 4.21 -1.50 11.11
N ASP A 502 3.88 -0.75 12.17
CA ASP A 502 2.49 -0.49 12.51
C ASP A 502 1.85 0.39 11.42
N ASN A 503 0.64 0.03 11.01
CA ASN A 503 -0.17 0.89 10.17
C ASN A 503 -0.70 2.07 10.98
N THR A 504 -0.10 3.25 10.76
CA THR A 504 -0.45 4.50 11.46
C THR A 504 -1.35 5.40 10.63
N TYR A 505 -1.63 5.01 9.39
CA TYR A 505 -2.44 5.78 8.46
C TYR A 505 -3.87 5.93 9.00
N GLN A 506 -4.40 7.14 8.89
CA GLN A 506 -5.72 7.53 9.38
C GLN A 506 -6.36 8.46 8.39
N THR A 507 -7.67 8.31 8.18
CA THR A 507 -8.40 9.14 7.23
C THR A 507 -9.75 9.60 7.76
N TRP A 508 -10.20 10.75 7.25
CA TRP A 508 -11.48 11.35 7.62
C TRP A 508 -12.19 11.88 6.38
N SER A 509 -13.51 11.69 6.35
CA SER A 509 -14.42 12.32 5.39
C SER A 509 -15.56 13.03 6.12
N PRO A 510 -16.18 14.07 5.51
CA PRO A 510 -17.33 14.75 6.08
C PRO A 510 -18.46 13.77 6.40
N LYS A 511 -19.04 13.89 7.59
CA LYS A 511 -20.21 13.13 8.01
C LYS A 511 -21.45 14.01 7.93
N TYR A 512 -22.53 13.46 7.41
CA TYR A 512 -23.79 14.16 7.21
C TYR A 512 -24.88 13.55 8.08
N GLU A 513 -25.75 14.41 8.64
CA GLU A 513 -26.90 14.00 9.44
C GLU A 513 -28.21 14.33 8.74
N PRO A 514 -29.27 13.51 8.89
CA PRO A 514 -30.59 13.83 8.37
C PRO A 514 -31.07 15.23 8.79
N GLY A 515 -31.49 16.03 7.81
CA GLY A 515 -31.95 17.41 8.01
C GLY A 515 -30.83 18.47 7.98
N GLN A 516 -29.56 18.07 7.95
CA GLN A 516 -28.43 19.00 7.82
C GLN A 516 -28.44 19.68 6.44
N PRO A 517 -28.24 21.01 6.35
CA PRO A 517 -27.92 21.64 5.09
C PRO A 517 -26.51 21.23 4.65
N ALA A 518 -26.34 20.88 3.39
CA ALA A 518 -25.05 20.50 2.84
C ALA A 518 -24.74 21.30 1.57
N ASP A 519 -23.46 21.57 1.41
CA ASP A 519 -22.85 22.32 0.32
C ASP A 519 -21.57 21.56 -0.06
N ILE A 520 -21.54 20.99 -1.27
CA ILE A 520 -20.57 19.97 -1.67
C ILE A 520 -20.00 20.31 -3.03
N TYR A 521 -18.68 20.23 -3.13
CA TYR A 521 -17.94 20.27 -4.38
C TYR A 521 -17.43 18.87 -4.70
N GLY A 522 -17.49 18.47 -5.97
CA GLY A 522 -17.04 17.15 -6.37
C GLY A 522 -17.43 16.75 -7.78
N TRP A 523 -16.88 15.61 -8.20
CA TRP A 523 -17.19 14.96 -9.46
C TRP A 523 -18.52 14.21 -9.38
N VAL A 524 -19.35 14.36 -10.41
CA VAL A 524 -20.62 13.63 -10.54
C VAL A 524 -20.38 12.26 -11.18
N ASN A 525 -20.71 11.21 -10.44
CA ASN A 525 -20.68 9.83 -10.93
C ASN A 525 -22.11 9.35 -11.21
N THR A 526 -22.32 8.70 -12.35
CA THR A 526 -23.65 8.18 -12.73
C THR A 526 -23.62 6.71 -13.05
N TYR A 527 -24.56 5.99 -12.45
CA TYR A 527 -24.72 4.55 -12.58
C TYR A 527 -26.05 4.27 -13.27
N ASN A 528 -25.98 3.69 -14.46
CA ASN A 528 -27.15 3.40 -15.27
C ASN A 528 -27.89 2.20 -14.68
N SER A 529 -29.21 2.30 -14.51
CA SER A 529 -30.00 1.17 -14.04
C SER A 529 -30.11 0.11 -15.13
N VAL A 530 -30.04 -1.17 -14.73
CA VAL A 530 -30.35 -2.29 -15.63
C VAL A 530 -31.80 -2.25 -16.10
N ASP A 531 -32.71 -1.76 -15.25
CA ASP A 531 -34.11 -1.53 -15.62
C ASP A 531 -34.23 -0.14 -16.27
N PRO A 532 -34.50 -0.04 -17.60
CA PRO A 532 -34.57 1.24 -18.29
C PRO A 532 -35.73 2.13 -17.81
N SER A 533 -36.68 1.58 -17.04
CA SER A 533 -37.76 2.35 -16.43
C SER A 533 -37.40 2.95 -15.07
N SER A 534 -36.28 2.52 -14.49
CA SER A 534 -35.73 3.04 -13.24
C SER A 534 -34.73 4.17 -13.52
N PRO A 535 -34.72 5.24 -12.70
CA PRO A 535 -33.77 6.33 -12.90
C PRO A 535 -32.33 5.88 -12.62
N ALA A 536 -31.37 6.53 -13.30
CA ALA A 536 -29.95 6.38 -12.96
C ALA A 536 -29.68 6.86 -11.53
N LEU A 537 -28.73 6.21 -10.85
CA LEU A 537 -28.20 6.69 -9.58
C LEU A 537 -27.11 7.73 -9.86
N VAL A 538 -27.21 8.88 -9.19
CA VAL A 538 -26.24 9.98 -9.31
C VAL A 538 -25.60 10.18 -7.94
N MET A 539 -24.27 10.20 -7.90
CA MET A 539 -23.49 10.36 -6.67
C MET A 539 -22.48 11.51 -6.79
N ILE A 540 -22.19 12.14 -5.66
CA ILE A 540 -21.07 13.08 -5.49
C ILE A 540 -20.36 12.74 -4.18
N ASN A 541 -19.04 12.54 -4.21
CA ASN A 541 -18.26 12.14 -3.03
C ASN A 541 -18.91 10.96 -2.26
N ASN A 542 -19.39 9.95 -2.99
CA ASN A 542 -20.13 8.77 -2.50
C ASN A 542 -21.50 9.06 -1.86
N LEU A 543 -22.02 10.28 -1.93
CA LEU A 543 -23.36 10.65 -1.45
C LEU A 543 -24.38 10.62 -2.60
N PRO A 544 -25.47 9.83 -2.50
CA PRO A 544 -26.56 9.88 -3.47
C PRO A 544 -27.20 11.27 -3.54
N ILE A 545 -27.51 11.71 -4.75
CA ILE A 545 -28.15 13.00 -5.02
C ILE A 545 -29.56 12.76 -5.56
N ILE A 546 -30.55 13.46 -4.99
CA ILE A 546 -31.97 13.32 -5.37
C ILE A 546 -32.65 14.67 -5.63
N GLY A 547 -33.73 14.66 -6.40
CA GLY A 547 -34.49 15.86 -6.77
C GLY A 547 -34.35 16.20 -8.25
N GLU A 548 -34.33 17.50 -8.58
CA GLU A 548 -34.17 17.98 -9.96
C GLU A 548 -32.69 17.94 -10.37
N ILE A 549 -32.25 16.77 -10.83
CA ILE A 549 -30.85 16.47 -11.17
C ILE A 549 -30.62 16.24 -12.67
N SER A 550 -31.65 16.38 -13.51
CA SER A 550 -31.57 16.05 -14.94
C SER A 550 -30.48 16.82 -15.69
N GLY A 551 -30.13 18.02 -15.22
CA GLY A 551 -29.06 18.81 -15.80
C GLY A 551 -27.65 18.41 -15.36
N MET A 552 -27.49 17.56 -14.34
CA MET A 552 -26.20 17.02 -13.89
C MET A 552 -25.84 15.69 -14.55
N ILE A 553 -26.85 14.94 -15.03
CA ILE A 553 -26.63 13.62 -15.61
C ILE A 553 -25.80 13.76 -16.88
N PRO A 554 -24.63 13.09 -16.98
CA PRO A 554 -23.79 13.07 -18.16
C PRO A 554 -24.56 12.62 -19.40
N ALA A 555 -24.38 13.30 -20.53
CA ALA A 555 -24.94 12.87 -21.81
C ALA A 555 -24.26 11.61 -22.37
N ASN A 556 -23.01 11.35 -21.97
CA ASN A 556 -22.22 10.16 -22.27
C ASN A 556 -21.11 9.97 -21.22
N GLN A 557 -20.35 8.87 -21.29
CA GLN A 557 -19.31 8.53 -20.31
C GLN A 557 -18.14 9.53 -20.22
N TYR A 558 -17.97 10.40 -21.21
CA TYR A 558 -16.93 11.45 -21.25
C TYR A 558 -17.45 12.82 -20.78
N ASP A 559 -18.75 12.95 -20.51
CA ASP A 559 -19.36 14.11 -19.88
C ASP A 559 -19.12 14.06 -18.35
N VAL A 560 -17.87 14.26 -17.94
CA VAL A 560 -17.49 14.33 -16.52
C VAL A 560 -17.74 15.76 -16.01
N ARG A 561 -18.35 15.91 -14.83
CA ARG A 561 -18.72 17.22 -14.25
C ARG A 561 -18.14 17.42 -12.87
N PHE A 562 -17.31 18.45 -12.72
CA PHE A 562 -17.03 19.01 -11.41
C PHE A 562 -18.10 20.06 -11.08
N VAL A 563 -18.89 19.81 -10.03
CA VAL A 563 -20.03 20.66 -9.67
C VAL A 563 -19.91 21.17 -8.25
N HIS A 564 -20.59 22.29 -8.01
CA HIS A 564 -21.00 22.74 -6.69
C HIS A 564 -22.49 22.45 -6.52
N VAL A 565 -22.86 21.67 -5.51
CA VAL A 565 -24.26 21.30 -5.24
C VAL A 565 -24.62 21.62 -3.79
N TRP A 566 -25.80 22.21 -3.59
CA TRP A 566 -26.29 22.52 -2.25
C TRP A 566 -27.74 22.08 -2.05
N GLY A 567 -28.07 21.77 -0.81
CA GLY A 567 -29.37 21.22 -0.47
C GLY A 567 -29.50 20.83 0.99
N GLN A 568 -30.37 19.86 1.23
CA GLN A 568 -30.61 19.32 2.56
C GLN A 568 -30.48 17.79 2.52
N ILE A 569 -29.76 17.25 3.49
CA ILE A 569 -29.60 15.82 3.69
C ILE A 569 -30.95 15.23 4.13
N GLN A 570 -31.38 14.16 3.46
CA GLN A 570 -32.61 13.44 3.74
C GLN A 570 -32.33 11.94 3.91
N GLY A 571 -33.29 11.23 4.46
CA GLY A 571 -33.17 9.79 4.74
C GLY A 571 -33.04 9.52 6.23
N SER A 572 -32.47 8.37 6.57
CA SER A 572 -32.21 7.95 7.93
C SER A 572 -30.84 7.29 8.01
N SER A 573 -30.24 7.23 9.19
CA SER A 573 -28.98 6.53 9.38
C SER A 573 -29.08 5.01 9.14
N SER A 574 -30.29 4.44 9.12
CA SER A 574 -30.52 3.00 8.85
C SER A 574 -30.86 2.70 7.39
N ASP A 575 -31.57 3.59 6.71
CA ASP A 575 -32.02 3.42 5.32
C ASP A 575 -31.12 4.19 4.32
N GLY A 576 -30.06 4.80 4.82
CA GLY A 576 -29.14 5.62 4.04
C GLY A 576 -29.62 7.07 3.95
N ILE A 577 -28.68 7.94 3.60
CA ILE A 577 -28.98 9.37 3.45
C ILE A 577 -28.53 9.86 2.08
N ALA A 578 -29.23 10.88 1.58
CA ALA A 578 -29.03 11.46 0.26
C ALA A 578 -29.15 12.98 0.33
N LEU A 579 -28.44 13.67 -0.55
CA LEU A 579 -28.57 15.12 -0.73
C LEU A 579 -29.80 15.41 -1.60
N ARG A 580 -30.86 15.98 -1.02
CA ARG A 580 -31.92 16.59 -1.83
C ARG A 580 -31.49 17.96 -2.32
N VAL A 581 -31.30 18.07 -3.62
CA VAL A 581 -30.79 19.27 -4.28
C VAL A 581 -31.81 20.42 -4.19
N SER A 582 -31.32 21.56 -3.73
CA SER A 582 -32.02 22.85 -3.86
C SER A 582 -31.47 23.68 -5.03
N GLY A 583 -30.19 23.50 -5.37
CA GLY A 583 -29.55 24.09 -6.52
C GLY A 583 -28.15 23.55 -6.75
N TRP A 584 -27.58 23.84 -7.91
CA TRP A 584 -26.23 23.46 -8.29
C TRP A 584 -25.71 24.33 -9.42
N GLU A 585 -24.39 24.31 -9.61
CA GLU A 585 -23.69 24.91 -10.74
C GLU A 585 -22.45 24.11 -11.14
N VAL A 586 -21.98 24.29 -12.37
CA VAL A 586 -20.67 23.78 -12.78
C VAL A 586 -19.62 24.66 -12.12
N SER A 587 -18.70 24.05 -11.36
CA SER A 587 -17.66 24.79 -10.65
C SER A 587 -16.42 24.92 -11.54
N THR A 588 -15.83 26.10 -11.56
CA THR A 588 -14.53 26.36 -12.21
C THR A 588 -13.37 26.32 -11.22
N LEU A 589 -13.62 25.88 -9.98
CA LEU A 589 -12.59 25.74 -8.95
C LEU A 589 -11.89 24.39 -9.09
N ASN A 590 -10.60 24.37 -8.77
CA ASN A 590 -9.77 23.18 -8.86
C ASN A 590 -9.72 22.45 -7.52
N GLU A 591 -9.84 21.12 -7.56
CA GLU A 591 -9.62 20.26 -6.40
C GLU A 591 -8.10 20.18 -6.15
N GLU A 592 -7.67 20.56 -4.95
CA GLU A 592 -6.26 20.61 -4.56
C GLU A 592 -5.97 19.60 -3.46
N TYR A 593 -4.82 18.92 -3.57
CA TYR A 593 -4.24 18.14 -2.48
C TYR A 593 -3.17 18.98 -1.77
N ILE A 594 -3.46 19.36 -0.53
CA ILE A 594 -2.65 20.34 0.22
C ILE A 594 -2.09 19.68 1.48
N THR A 595 -0.76 19.66 1.59
CA THR A 595 -0.06 19.18 2.79
C THR A 595 0.26 20.34 3.74
N GLY A 596 0.07 20.14 5.04
CA GLY A 596 0.43 21.15 6.03
C GLY A 596 0.27 20.67 7.47
N THR A 597 0.43 21.59 8.41
CA THR A 597 0.25 21.30 9.84
C THR A 597 -1.04 21.94 10.34
N LEU A 598 -1.90 21.17 11.01
CA LEU A 598 -3.08 21.72 11.67
C LEU A 598 -2.71 22.47 12.93
N THR A 599 -3.27 23.66 13.10
CA THR A 599 -3.10 24.48 14.30
C THR A 599 -4.45 25.05 14.72
N THR A 600 -4.81 24.86 15.99
CA THR A 600 -6.07 25.31 16.57
C THR A 600 -5.81 26.45 17.54
N GLN A 601 -6.36 27.62 17.24
CA GLN A 601 -6.25 28.80 18.10
C GLN A 601 -7.62 29.40 18.34
N SER A 602 -7.97 29.62 19.60
CA SER A 602 -9.26 30.24 20.00
C SER A 602 -10.51 29.52 19.46
N GLY A 603 -10.42 28.22 19.17
CA GLY A 603 -11.52 27.41 18.63
C GLY A 603 -11.62 27.41 17.10
N GLU A 604 -10.70 28.06 16.40
CA GLU A 604 -10.58 27.99 14.93
C GLU A 604 -9.38 27.12 14.57
N THR A 605 -9.59 26.15 13.69
CA THR A 605 -8.52 25.30 13.15
C THR A 605 -8.07 25.82 11.80
N GLN A 606 -6.76 25.85 11.60
CA GLN A 606 -6.12 26.31 10.37
C GLN A 606 -5.10 25.28 9.89
N LEU A 607 -5.00 25.12 8.58
CA LEU A 607 -3.90 24.40 7.94
C LEU A 607 -2.78 25.40 7.62
N ILE A 608 -1.60 25.18 8.19
CA ILE A 608 -0.38 25.90 7.85
C ILE A 608 0.36 25.10 6.77
N ALA A 609 0.18 25.49 5.51
CA ALA A 609 0.91 24.93 4.36
C ALA A 609 2.22 25.73 4.12
N ILE A 610 3.05 25.26 3.19
CA ILE A 610 4.36 25.86 2.92
C ILE A 610 4.27 27.30 2.38
N ASP A 611 3.24 27.58 1.58
CA ASP A 611 3.04 28.82 0.82
C ASP A 611 1.85 29.67 1.33
N ARG A 612 0.92 29.06 2.09
CA ARG A 612 -0.32 29.72 2.54
C ARG A 612 -0.86 29.16 3.86
N THR A 613 -1.82 29.89 4.44
CA THR A 613 -2.59 29.47 5.61
C THR A 613 -4.07 29.43 5.24
N LEU A 614 -4.73 28.32 5.54
CA LEU A 614 -6.12 28.07 5.18
C LEU A 614 -6.95 27.83 6.44
N SER A 615 -8.15 28.41 6.53
CA SER A 615 -9.12 28.06 7.56
C SER A 615 -9.75 26.70 7.24
N LEU A 616 -9.80 25.80 8.22
CA LEU A 616 -10.42 24.49 8.09
C LEU A 616 -11.70 24.45 8.94
N PRO A 617 -12.90 24.59 8.34
CA PRO A 617 -14.16 24.51 9.06
C PRO A 617 -14.47 23.07 9.47
N ASP A 618 -15.12 22.93 10.64
CA ASP A 618 -15.62 21.67 11.18
C ASP A 618 -14.62 20.50 11.07
N PRO A 619 -13.36 20.67 11.52
CA PRO A 619 -12.37 19.60 11.46
C PRO A 619 -12.80 18.43 12.37
N PRO A 620 -12.43 17.19 12.02
CA PRO A 620 -12.64 16.05 12.90
C PRO A 620 -12.02 16.28 14.29
N SER A 621 -12.79 16.02 15.34
CA SER A 621 -12.41 16.35 16.72
C SER A 621 -11.31 15.46 17.31
N ASP A 622 -11.03 14.33 16.65
CA ASP A 622 -10.06 13.32 17.03
C ASP A 622 -8.67 13.55 16.39
N ILE A 623 -8.51 14.54 15.51
CA ILE A 623 -7.20 14.92 14.98
C ILE A 623 -6.43 15.76 16.00
N PRO A 624 -5.24 15.32 16.47
CA PRO A 624 -4.46 16.10 17.43
C PRO A 624 -3.98 17.45 16.84
N ASP A 625 -3.92 18.48 17.69
CA ASP A 625 -3.33 19.76 17.30
C ASP A 625 -1.83 19.62 17.01
N GLY A 626 -1.35 20.24 15.94
CA GLY A 626 0.03 20.11 15.46
C GLY A 626 0.30 18.90 14.55
N THR A 627 -0.74 18.14 14.18
CA THR A 627 -0.60 17.00 13.26
C THR A 627 -0.28 17.47 11.84
N GLN A 628 0.67 16.79 11.18
CA GLN A 628 0.91 16.95 9.76
C GLN A 628 -0.12 16.13 8.98
N VAL A 629 -0.81 16.77 8.04
CA VAL A 629 -1.92 16.16 7.29
C VAL A 629 -1.79 16.47 5.80
N GLY A 630 -2.33 15.57 4.98
CA GLY A 630 -2.74 15.86 3.61
C GLY A 630 -4.25 16.11 3.58
N ILE A 631 -4.70 17.14 2.87
CA ILE A 631 -6.13 17.45 2.72
C ILE A 631 -6.46 17.61 1.25
N LEU A 632 -7.43 16.83 0.77
CA LEU A 632 -8.04 17.00 -0.55
C LEU A 632 -9.30 17.87 -0.42
N GLY A 633 -9.39 18.94 -1.20
CA GLY A 633 -10.56 19.84 -1.17
C GLY A 633 -10.47 21.04 -2.09
N ILE A 634 -11.35 22.02 -1.87
CA ILE A 634 -11.43 23.26 -2.66
C ILE A 634 -11.07 24.46 -1.81
N VAL A 635 -10.17 25.31 -2.32
CA VAL A 635 -9.85 26.60 -1.70
C VAL A 635 -10.88 27.65 -2.12
N LEU A 636 -11.64 28.14 -1.14
CA LEU A 636 -12.63 29.20 -1.30
C LEU A 636 -12.03 30.55 -0.90
N ASP A 637 -12.40 31.59 -1.64
CA ASP A 637 -12.00 32.97 -1.35
C ASP A 637 -12.37 33.38 0.09
N GLY A 638 -11.42 34.01 0.79
CA GLY A 638 -11.59 34.43 2.18
C GLY A 638 -10.35 35.13 2.72
N ASN A 639 -10.39 35.57 3.99
CA ASN A 639 -9.21 36.07 4.69
C ASN A 639 -9.17 35.57 6.16
N PRO A 640 -8.44 34.49 6.45
CA PRO A 640 -7.70 33.64 5.49
C PRO A 640 -8.65 32.89 4.53
N PRO A 641 -8.17 32.43 3.35
CA PRO A 641 -8.95 31.56 2.48
C PRO A 641 -9.42 30.30 3.23
N GLN A 642 -10.57 29.77 2.85
CA GLN A 642 -11.18 28.61 3.52
C GLN A 642 -10.97 27.35 2.69
N LEU A 643 -10.66 26.23 3.33
CA LEU A 643 -10.57 24.93 2.67
C LEU A 643 -11.87 24.15 2.89
N SER A 644 -12.69 24.03 1.84
CA SER A 644 -13.82 23.10 1.81
C SER A 644 -13.28 21.70 1.54
N TRP A 645 -13.10 20.92 2.61
CA TRP A 645 -12.40 19.64 2.57
C TRP A 645 -13.35 18.49 2.22
N LYS A 646 -12.87 17.56 1.40
CA LYS A 646 -13.54 16.30 1.04
C LYS A 646 -12.93 15.12 1.79
N PHE A 647 -11.63 15.19 2.04
CA PHE A 647 -10.87 14.11 2.65
C PHE A 647 -9.64 14.66 3.36
N ILE A 648 -9.35 14.13 4.55
CA ILE A 648 -8.15 14.41 5.33
C ILE A 648 -7.43 13.09 5.58
N GLU A 649 -6.11 13.09 5.50
CA GLU A 649 -5.27 11.94 5.83
C GLU A 649 -4.02 12.32 6.62
N THR A 650 -3.50 11.36 7.38
CA THR A 650 -2.22 11.45 8.10
C THR A 650 -1.65 10.06 8.33
N GLY A 651 -0.41 9.99 8.83
CA GLY A 651 0.28 8.75 9.12
C GLY A 651 0.85 8.07 7.89
N GLU A 652 1.33 6.85 8.08
CA GLU A 652 2.00 6.05 7.06
C GLU A 652 1.32 4.70 6.91
N ILE A 653 1.09 4.30 5.66
CA ILE A 653 0.73 2.93 5.31
C ILE A 653 2.06 2.17 5.20
N PRO A 654 2.22 1.02 5.87
CA PRO A 654 3.37 0.16 5.65
C PRO A 654 3.44 -0.16 4.16
N PHE A 655 4.55 0.18 3.50
CA PHE A 655 4.74 -0.16 2.10
C PHE A 655 4.66 -1.69 1.94
N SER A 656 3.59 -2.13 1.28
CA SER A 656 3.32 -3.54 1.02
C SER A 656 3.23 -3.75 -0.47
N TYR A 657 4.06 -4.65 -0.98
CA TYR A 657 4.11 -5.01 -2.37
C TYR A 657 3.96 -6.52 -2.43
N GLY A 658 2.90 -6.96 -3.10
CA GLY A 658 2.60 -8.36 -3.34
C GLY A 658 2.38 -8.60 -4.82
N SER A 659 2.59 -9.83 -5.24
CA SER A 659 2.19 -10.28 -6.57
C SER A 659 1.21 -11.42 -6.45
N SER A 660 0.11 -11.31 -7.17
CA SER A 660 -0.84 -12.39 -7.40
C SER A 660 -0.80 -12.78 -8.88
N SER A 661 -1.17 -14.02 -9.15
CA SER A 661 -1.45 -14.46 -10.52
C SER A 661 -2.96 -14.40 -10.74
N SER A 662 -3.40 -13.87 -11.87
CA SER A 662 -4.82 -13.77 -12.26
C SER A 662 -4.98 -14.02 -13.77
N CYS A 663 -6.19 -14.29 -14.26
CA CYS A 663 -6.42 -14.63 -15.68
C CYS A 663 -6.20 -13.48 -16.67
N GLY A 664 -6.10 -12.23 -16.20
CA GLY A 664 -5.94 -11.04 -17.03
C GLY A 664 -4.61 -10.33 -16.78
N GLY A 665 -3.74 -10.31 -17.79
CA GLY A 665 -2.46 -9.59 -17.77
C GLY A 665 -2.12 -9.00 -19.13
N SER A 666 -2.64 -7.81 -19.44
CA SER A 666 -2.14 -6.93 -20.52
C SER A 666 -3.00 -5.65 -20.65
N GLY A 667 -2.87 -4.71 -19.73
CA GLY A 667 -3.52 -3.41 -19.84
C GLY A 667 -2.96 -2.40 -18.84
N GLY A 668 -1.77 -1.86 -19.13
CA GLY A 668 -1.16 -0.76 -18.37
C GLY A 668 -0.54 -1.15 -17.03
N GLY A 669 0.75 -1.50 -17.02
CA GLY A 669 1.60 -1.37 -15.82
C GLY A 669 1.82 -2.59 -14.91
N GLY A 670 1.36 -3.80 -15.26
CA GLY A 670 1.40 -4.94 -14.31
C GLY A 670 1.77 -6.32 -14.84
N ASN A 671 2.38 -6.45 -16.02
CA ASN A 671 2.99 -7.74 -16.43
C ASN A 671 4.41 -7.92 -15.88
N GLU A 672 4.83 -7.04 -14.98
CA GLU A 672 6.01 -7.31 -14.20
C GLU A 672 5.59 -8.19 -13.01
N LEU A 673 6.13 -9.41 -12.94
CA LEU A 673 6.30 -10.12 -11.67
C LEU A 673 7.25 -9.35 -10.70
N SER A 674 7.39 -8.03 -10.84
CA SER A 674 8.22 -7.13 -10.01
C SER A 674 7.45 -6.49 -8.85
N ASN A 675 6.11 -6.59 -8.81
CA ASN A 675 5.31 -5.91 -7.79
C ASN A 675 5.20 -6.65 -6.46
N ALA A 676 5.85 -7.81 -6.29
CA ALA A 676 6.27 -8.26 -4.96
C ALA A 676 7.70 -7.76 -4.77
N ASN A 677 7.93 -6.82 -3.85
CA ASN A 677 9.23 -6.21 -3.61
C ASN A 677 10.40 -7.23 -3.71
N PHE A 678 11.28 -6.99 -4.69
CA PHE A 678 12.46 -7.80 -5.07
C PHE A 678 12.26 -9.31 -5.19
N GLY A 679 11.05 -9.70 -5.57
CA GLY A 679 10.73 -11.06 -5.92
C GLY A 679 11.09 -11.41 -7.34
N GLY A 680 11.29 -12.71 -7.57
CA GLY A 680 11.57 -13.24 -8.88
C GLY A 680 11.24 -14.71 -8.95
N GLY A 681 11.11 -15.20 -10.17
CA GLY A 681 10.78 -16.58 -10.47
C GLY A 681 9.33 -16.81 -10.87
N THR A 682 9.05 -18.06 -11.21
CA THR A 682 7.79 -18.53 -11.79
C THR A 682 7.51 -19.94 -11.29
N PHE A 683 6.27 -20.39 -11.45
CA PHE A 683 5.90 -21.79 -11.28
C PHE A 683 5.73 -22.45 -12.64
N ALA A 684 6.29 -23.64 -12.78
CA ALA A 684 6.11 -24.48 -13.95
C ALA A 684 4.64 -24.93 -14.05
N GLN A 685 4.16 -25.13 -15.27
CA GLN A 685 2.77 -25.56 -15.48
C GLN A 685 2.58 -27.02 -15.10
N LEU A 686 1.35 -27.39 -14.70
CA LEU A 686 1.04 -28.77 -14.35
C LEU A 686 0.98 -29.68 -15.60
N ASN A 687 1.46 -30.93 -15.45
CA ASN A 687 1.50 -31.94 -16.50
C ASN A 687 1.01 -33.31 -16.01
N LEU A 688 -0.30 -33.45 -15.79
CA LEU A 688 -0.88 -34.71 -15.28
C LEU A 688 -1.08 -35.79 -16.34
N ASP A 689 -1.22 -35.41 -17.61
CA ASP A 689 -1.56 -36.35 -18.69
C ASP A 689 -0.33 -37.04 -19.29
N GLY A 690 0.89 -36.67 -18.86
CA GLY A 690 2.15 -37.11 -19.46
C GLY A 690 2.33 -36.69 -20.93
N LEU A 691 1.37 -35.94 -21.48
CA LEU A 691 1.43 -35.36 -22.80
C LEU A 691 2.28 -34.10 -22.69
N SER A 692 3.52 -34.17 -23.16
CA SER A 692 4.24 -32.99 -23.61
C SER A 692 3.30 -32.29 -24.60
N GLY A 693 2.69 -31.18 -24.18
CA GLY A 693 2.06 -30.28 -25.13
C GLY A 693 3.11 -29.95 -26.19
N PRO A 694 2.72 -29.66 -27.44
CA PRO A 694 3.70 -29.09 -28.36
C PRO A 694 4.37 -27.94 -27.63
N THR A 695 5.69 -28.00 -27.43
CA THR A 695 6.47 -26.85 -27.00
C THR A 695 5.94 -25.72 -27.85
N ALA A 696 5.27 -24.73 -27.23
CA ALA A 696 4.79 -23.58 -27.97
C ALA A 696 5.98 -23.15 -28.82
N PRO A 697 5.85 -23.14 -30.17
CA PRO A 697 7.00 -22.83 -31.00
C PRO A 697 7.54 -21.53 -30.44
N GLN A 698 8.77 -21.54 -29.91
CA GLN A 698 9.39 -20.34 -29.39
C GLN A 698 9.19 -19.31 -30.49
N VAL A 699 8.32 -18.33 -30.22
CA VAL A 699 8.08 -17.27 -31.18
C VAL A 699 9.46 -16.67 -31.37
N ALA A 700 9.99 -16.79 -32.60
CA ALA A 700 11.33 -16.33 -32.88
C ALA A 700 11.38 -14.87 -32.41
N GLN A 701 12.20 -14.59 -31.40
CA GLN A 701 12.27 -13.25 -30.86
C GLN A 701 12.69 -12.32 -32.01
N PRO A 702 11.93 -11.24 -32.27
CA PRO A 702 12.18 -10.37 -33.40
C PRO A 702 13.52 -9.63 -33.30
N TYR A 703 14.14 -9.66 -32.12
CA TYR A 703 15.41 -9.03 -31.80
C TYR A 703 16.36 -10.06 -31.18
N GLN A 704 17.65 -9.87 -31.43
CA GLN A 704 18.75 -10.63 -30.85
C GLN A 704 19.83 -9.67 -30.34
N PRO A 705 20.55 -10.02 -29.24
CA PRO A 705 21.72 -9.28 -28.81
C PRO A 705 22.71 -9.05 -29.97
N GLY A 706 23.09 -7.79 -30.18
CA GLY A 706 23.97 -7.32 -31.24
C GLY A 706 23.27 -6.76 -32.48
N ASP A 707 21.95 -6.93 -32.63
CA ASP A 707 21.16 -6.33 -33.72
C ASP A 707 21.33 -4.81 -33.74
N GLU A 708 21.46 -4.24 -34.94
CA GLU A 708 21.63 -2.80 -35.11
C GLU A 708 20.27 -2.08 -35.09
N ILE A 709 20.19 -1.02 -34.29
CA ILE A 709 19.09 -0.07 -34.31
C ILE A 709 19.59 1.16 -35.06
N ASP A 710 19.07 1.36 -36.27
CA ASP A 710 19.48 2.47 -37.15
C ASP A 710 18.31 3.44 -37.35
N ALA A 711 18.49 4.67 -36.85
CA ALA A 711 17.58 5.80 -37.05
C ALA A 711 16.12 5.53 -36.66
N VAL A 712 15.90 5.01 -35.46
CA VAL A 712 14.55 4.81 -34.92
C VAL A 712 14.04 6.10 -34.30
N SER A 713 12.93 6.62 -34.79
CA SER A 713 12.22 7.75 -34.18
C SER A 713 11.17 7.28 -33.17
N GLY A 714 11.03 8.00 -32.07
CA GLY A 714 10.02 7.73 -31.05
C GLY A 714 10.04 8.76 -29.93
N THR A 715 9.01 8.75 -29.09
CA THR A 715 8.88 9.61 -27.92
C THR A 715 9.64 9.01 -26.74
N VAL A 716 10.48 9.82 -26.08
CA VAL A 716 11.24 9.39 -24.90
C VAL A 716 10.41 9.60 -23.62
N TYR A 717 10.49 8.63 -22.71
CA TYR A 717 9.96 8.73 -21.35
C TYR A 717 11.10 8.56 -20.37
N VAL A 718 11.22 9.48 -19.42
CA VAL A 718 12.32 9.48 -18.45
C VAL A 718 11.77 9.46 -17.04
N THR A 719 12.26 8.51 -16.26
CA THR A 719 12.01 8.42 -14.82
C THR A 719 13.35 8.55 -14.08
N GLN A 720 13.40 9.45 -13.11
CA GLN A 720 14.53 9.61 -12.21
C GLN A 720 14.27 8.86 -10.91
N HIS A 721 15.13 7.90 -10.60
CA HIS A 721 15.09 7.17 -9.34
C HIS A 721 16.03 7.81 -8.32
N ILE A 722 15.60 7.97 -7.07
CA ILE A 722 16.42 8.49 -5.95
C ILE A 722 16.53 7.43 -4.87
N TYR A 723 17.65 6.72 -4.78
CA TYR A 723 17.84 5.62 -3.84
C TYR A 723 18.28 6.08 -2.44
N LEU A 724 18.20 5.16 -1.48
CA LEU A 724 18.75 5.31 -0.13
C LEU A 724 20.20 5.82 -0.17
N GLY A 725 20.48 6.91 0.56
CA GLY A 725 21.77 7.60 0.56
C GLY A 725 21.91 8.72 -0.49
N GLY A 726 20.86 9.00 -1.27
CA GLY A 726 20.78 10.14 -2.20
C GLY A 726 21.40 9.89 -3.58
N ASN A 727 21.77 8.65 -3.90
CA ASN A 727 22.23 8.29 -5.24
C ASN A 727 21.05 8.29 -6.22
N THR A 728 21.28 8.63 -7.48
CA THR A 728 20.22 8.67 -8.50
C THR A 728 20.56 7.80 -9.71
N SER A 729 19.53 7.27 -10.38
CA SER A 729 19.63 6.69 -11.72
C SER A 729 18.53 7.22 -12.63
N LEU A 730 18.75 7.14 -13.93
CA LEU A 730 17.71 7.43 -14.93
C LEU A 730 17.28 6.12 -15.57
N GLU A 731 15.98 5.86 -15.55
CA GLU A 731 15.34 4.92 -16.45
C GLU A 731 14.85 5.69 -17.67
N VAL A 732 15.16 5.18 -18.85
CA VAL A 732 14.82 5.84 -20.12
C VAL A 732 14.12 4.83 -21.02
N GLY A 733 12.84 5.04 -21.27
CA GLY A 733 12.04 4.29 -22.23
C GLY A 733 11.88 5.05 -23.54
N ILE A 734 11.57 4.34 -24.62
CA ILE A 734 11.11 4.95 -25.88
C ILE A 734 9.84 4.27 -26.38
N SER A 735 8.83 5.06 -26.72
CA SER A 735 7.68 4.59 -27.51
C SER A 735 7.97 4.90 -28.98
N PRO A 736 8.27 3.88 -29.80
CA PRO A 736 8.67 4.09 -31.17
C PRO A 736 7.50 4.55 -32.03
N ASP A 737 7.79 5.38 -33.04
CA ASP A 737 6.76 5.74 -34.03
C ASP A 737 6.30 4.49 -34.79
N PRO A 738 5.02 4.41 -35.24
CA PRO A 738 4.53 3.27 -36.04
C PRO A 738 5.32 3.02 -37.33
N SER A 739 6.02 4.04 -37.84
CA SER A 739 6.87 3.96 -39.03
C SER A 739 8.33 3.56 -38.75
N SER A 740 8.73 3.40 -37.49
CA SER A 740 10.11 3.10 -37.08
C SER A 740 10.61 1.71 -37.50
N GLY A 741 9.68 0.79 -37.84
CA GLY A 741 10.00 -0.61 -38.10
C GLY A 741 10.17 -1.46 -36.84
N LEU A 742 10.09 -0.84 -35.65
CA LEU A 742 10.01 -1.56 -34.39
C LEU A 742 8.61 -2.14 -34.16
N LYS A 743 8.55 -3.20 -33.34
CA LYS A 743 7.33 -3.92 -33.00
C LYS A 743 6.59 -3.18 -31.90
N MET A 744 5.40 -2.67 -32.22
CA MET A 744 4.61 -1.84 -31.29
C MET A 744 4.09 -2.60 -30.05
N ASP A 745 4.12 -3.94 -30.08
CA ASP A 745 3.75 -4.83 -28.98
C ASP A 745 4.93 -5.14 -28.03
N TRP A 746 6.09 -4.49 -28.20
CA TRP A 746 7.29 -4.66 -27.39
C TRP A 746 7.65 -3.39 -26.63
N GLY A 747 8.26 -3.55 -25.46
CA GLY A 747 8.86 -2.47 -24.69
C GLY A 747 10.30 -2.18 -25.15
N TYR A 748 10.75 -0.93 -25.01
CA TYR A 748 12.10 -0.51 -25.38
C TYR A 748 12.72 0.34 -24.29
N SER A 749 13.82 -0.15 -23.72
CA SER A 749 14.61 0.56 -22.70
C SER A 749 15.95 0.99 -23.30
N LEU A 750 16.36 2.23 -23.05
CA LEU A 750 17.60 2.80 -23.54
C LEU A 750 18.67 2.74 -22.46
N THR A 751 19.86 2.25 -22.83
CA THR A 751 21.03 2.20 -21.96
C THR A 751 22.25 2.83 -22.64
N GLY A 752 23.34 2.99 -21.88
CA GLY A 752 24.64 3.43 -22.42
C GLY A 752 25.04 4.85 -22.03
N ASP A 753 26.34 5.13 -22.11
CA ASP A 753 26.94 6.40 -21.68
C ASP A 753 26.50 7.60 -22.56
N SER A 754 26.04 7.35 -23.78
CA SER A 754 25.61 8.38 -24.72
C SER A 754 24.25 9.00 -24.39
N LEU A 755 23.57 8.58 -23.33
CA LEU A 755 22.27 9.11 -22.90
C LEU A 755 22.34 10.42 -22.11
N SER A 756 23.55 10.94 -21.82
CA SER A 756 23.71 12.20 -21.12
C SER A 756 22.88 13.32 -21.77
N GLY A 757 22.01 13.98 -20.99
CA GLY A 757 21.16 15.08 -21.44
C GLY A 757 19.84 14.64 -22.08
N ILE A 758 19.53 13.34 -22.16
CA ILE A 758 18.29 12.88 -22.79
C ILE A 758 17.04 13.27 -21.98
N GLU A 759 17.19 13.56 -20.68
CA GLU A 759 16.12 14.00 -19.79
C GLU A 759 15.45 15.32 -20.23
N GLN A 760 16.15 16.16 -21.01
CA GLN A 760 15.58 17.38 -21.58
C GLN A 760 14.56 17.10 -22.71
N PHE A 761 14.48 15.85 -23.17
CA PHE A 761 13.57 15.38 -24.21
C PHE A 761 12.47 14.47 -23.66
N ASN A 762 12.20 14.53 -22.34
CA ASN A 762 11.05 13.82 -21.77
C ASN A 762 9.76 14.24 -22.49
N ASN A 763 8.96 13.25 -22.90
CA ASN A 763 7.77 13.39 -23.74
C ASN A 763 7.99 14.09 -25.10
N LEU A 764 9.24 14.21 -25.56
CA LEU A 764 9.59 14.74 -26.86
C LEU A 764 10.16 13.64 -27.78
N PRO A 765 9.98 13.78 -29.11
CA PRO A 765 10.45 12.80 -30.06
C PRO A 765 11.94 12.97 -30.32
N VAL A 766 12.67 11.85 -30.27
CA VAL A 766 14.07 11.77 -30.66
C VAL A 766 14.24 10.69 -31.73
N THR A 767 15.37 10.74 -32.43
CA THR A 767 15.87 9.65 -33.25
C THR A 767 17.07 9.03 -32.57
N ILE A 768 17.09 7.70 -32.43
CA ILE A 768 18.15 6.94 -31.77
C ILE A 768 18.92 6.03 -32.73
N TRP A 769 20.18 5.78 -32.39
CA TRP A 769 21.04 4.79 -33.03
C TRP A 769 21.75 3.97 -31.96
N GLY A 770 21.79 2.66 -32.11
CA GLY A 770 22.36 1.79 -31.10
C GLY A 770 22.44 0.34 -31.52
N ARG A 771 22.65 -0.52 -30.54
CA ARG A 771 22.57 -1.96 -30.70
C ARG A 771 21.73 -2.56 -29.60
N VAL A 772 21.04 -3.65 -29.90
CA VAL A 772 20.37 -4.45 -28.87
C VAL A 772 21.44 -5.03 -27.96
N ASP A 773 21.45 -4.63 -26.69
CA ASP A 773 22.30 -5.20 -25.65
C ASP A 773 21.77 -6.57 -25.23
N ARG A 774 20.50 -6.59 -24.82
CA ARG A 774 19.77 -7.80 -24.40
C ARG A 774 18.27 -7.68 -24.61
N VAL A 775 17.57 -8.80 -24.43
CA VAL A 775 16.12 -8.91 -24.58
C VAL A 775 15.56 -9.75 -23.43
N ASP A 776 14.72 -9.14 -22.59
CA ASP A 776 14.14 -9.77 -21.41
C ASP A 776 12.62 -9.53 -21.42
N ASN A 777 11.79 -10.58 -21.33
CA ASN A 777 10.33 -10.48 -21.15
C ASN A 777 9.62 -9.44 -22.06
N ASN A 778 9.84 -9.49 -23.38
CA ASN A 778 9.33 -8.54 -24.37
C ASN A 778 9.83 -7.09 -24.25
N ILE A 779 10.89 -6.85 -23.47
CA ILE A 779 11.62 -5.58 -23.39
C ILE A 779 12.96 -5.74 -24.12
N VAL A 780 13.22 -4.82 -25.05
CA VAL A 780 14.49 -4.73 -25.76
C VAL A 780 15.34 -3.63 -25.10
N TYR A 781 16.50 -3.99 -24.58
CA TYR A 781 17.48 -3.03 -24.08
C TYR A 781 18.40 -2.61 -25.22
N ILE A 782 18.46 -1.31 -25.50
CA ILE A 782 19.23 -0.75 -26.60
C ILE A 782 20.38 0.08 -26.01
N ASP A 783 21.62 -0.37 -26.24
CA ASP A 783 22.82 0.43 -25.97
C ASP A 783 22.92 1.54 -27.03
N VAL A 784 22.53 2.75 -26.62
CA VAL A 784 22.45 3.91 -27.48
C VAL A 784 23.85 4.45 -27.73
N THR A 785 24.22 4.53 -29.00
CA THR A 785 25.48 5.12 -29.45
C THR A 785 25.36 6.62 -29.67
N ARG A 786 24.20 7.10 -30.14
CA ARG A 786 23.83 8.52 -30.26
C ARG A 786 22.32 8.71 -30.34
N TYR A 787 21.86 9.91 -30.04
CA TYR A 787 20.48 10.34 -30.26
C TYR A 787 20.44 11.80 -30.76
N GLU A 788 19.38 12.18 -31.47
CA GLU A 788 19.16 13.54 -31.98
C GLU A 788 17.68 13.92 -31.82
N PRO A 789 17.34 15.16 -31.42
CA PRO A 789 15.94 15.58 -31.37
C PRO A 789 15.32 15.59 -32.77
N LEU A 790 14.12 15.04 -32.91
CA LEU A 790 13.41 15.02 -34.19
C LEU A 790 12.98 16.43 -34.62
N TYR A 791 12.61 17.27 -33.65
CA TYR A 791 12.22 18.67 -33.86
C TYR A 791 13.10 19.60 -33.01
N PRO A 792 14.27 20.04 -33.51
CA PRO A 792 15.20 20.85 -32.74
C PRO A 792 14.59 22.19 -32.28
N GLY A 793 14.57 22.42 -30.97
CA GLY A 793 14.08 23.65 -30.36
C GLY A 793 12.61 23.62 -29.94
N GLU A 794 11.87 22.57 -30.31
CA GLU A 794 10.53 22.36 -29.77
C GLU A 794 10.59 22.00 -28.28
N GLN A 795 9.58 22.46 -27.55
CA GLN A 795 9.38 22.20 -26.13
C GLN A 795 7.92 21.88 -25.90
N ILE A 796 7.64 21.11 -24.85
CA ILE A 796 6.28 20.98 -24.35
C ILE A 796 5.79 22.37 -23.92
N GLN A 797 4.62 22.72 -24.43
CA GLN A 797 3.91 23.95 -24.16
C GLN A 797 2.50 23.62 -23.67
N VAL A 798 1.90 24.60 -23.00
CA VAL A 798 0.56 24.51 -22.43
C VAL A 798 -0.33 25.52 -23.14
N TRP A 799 -1.50 25.07 -23.59
CA TRP A 799 -2.51 25.94 -24.17
C TRP A 799 -3.84 25.73 -23.49
N THR A 800 -4.53 26.83 -23.19
CA THR A 800 -5.91 26.81 -22.72
C THR A 800 -6.86 27.18 -23.86
N GLY A 801 -7.93 26.41 -24.07
CA GLY A 801 -8.83 26.61 -25.20
C GLY A 801 -10.08 25.74 -25.17
N THR A 802 -10.72 25.57 -26.32
CA THR A 802 -11.96 24.80 -26.46
C THR A 802 -11.85 23.82 -27.64
N GLU A 803 -12.53 22.68 -27.54
CA GLU A 803 -12.55 21.66 -28.58
C GLU A 803 -13.82 21.69 -29.43
N GLN A 804 -13.68 21.34 -30.71
CA GLN A 804 -14.77 21.06 -31.64
C GLN A 804 -14.40 19.89 -32.55
N ILE A 805 -15.38 19.09 -32.97
CA ILE A 805 -15.19 18.03 -33.96
C ILE A 805 -15.53 18.56 -35.34
N LEU A 806 -14.62 18.40 -36.30
CA LEU A 806 -14.78 18.83 -37.69
C LEU A 806 -14.38 17.73 -38.66
N THR A 807 -15.01 17.72 -39.83
CA THR A 807 -14.53 16.93 -40.96
C THR A 807 -13.60 17.79 -41.83
N LEU A 808 -12.31 17.51 -41.80
CA LEU A 808 -11.28 18.15 -42.60
C LEU A 808 -10.67 17.12 -43.56
N ASP A 809 -10.57 17.47 -44.85
CA ASP A 809 -10.05 16.58 -45.90
C ASP A 809 -10.71 15.18 -45.96
N GLY A 810 -11.99 15.10 -45.57
CA GLY A 810 -12.77 13.86 -45.53
C GLY A 810 -12.54 13.00 -44.29
N GLN A 811 -11.78 13.51 -43.31
CA GLN A 811 -11.47 12.87 -42.05
C GLN A 811 -12.06 13.67 -40.88
N GLU A 812 -12.71 12.98 -39.94
CA GLU A 812 -13.15 13.59 -38.68
C GLU A 812 -11.95 13.77 -37.73
N VAL A 813 -11.78 14.97 -37.19
CA VAL A 813 -10.70 15.34 -36.27
C VAL A 813 -11.20 16.28 -35.18
N VAL A 814 -10.47 16.35 -34.06
CA VAL A 814 -10.67 17.36 -33.02
C VAL A 814 -9.84 18.60 -33.37
N LEU A 815 -10.52 19.73 -33.55
CA LEU A 815 -9.89 21.04 -33.64
C LEU A 815 -9.93 21.71 -32.27
N PHE A 816 -8.76 22.00 -31.74
CA PHE A 816 -8.58 22.77 -30.53
C PHE A 816 -8.33 24.24 -30.87
N THR A 817 -9.14 25.14 -30.31
CA THR A 817 -9.02 26.59 -30.49
C THR A 817 -8.59 27.22 -29.17
N THR A 818 -7.40 27.82 -29.15
CA THR A 818 -6.85 28.48 -27.96
C THR A 818 -7.68 29.71 -27.57
N SER A 819 -7.57 30.12 -26.32
CA SER A 819 -8.20 31.36 -25.80
C SER A 819 -7.67 32.62 -26.51
N ALA A 820 -6.51 32.54 -27.16
CA ALA A 820 -5.95 33.59 -28.01
C ALA A 820 -6.52 33.58 -29.46
N GLY A 821 -7.32 32.57 -29.82
CA GLY A 821 -7.97 32.41 -31.12
C GLY A 821 -7.15 31.65 -32.16
N GLU A 822 -6.02 31.04 -31.78
CA GLU A 822 -5.27 30.14 -32.65
C GLU A 822 -5.96 28.77 -32.72
N SER A 823 -5.75 27.99 -33.77
CA SER A 823 -6.41 26.67 -33.89
C SER A 823 -5.49 25.61 -34.44
N TYR A 824 -5.53 24.45 -33.81
CA TYR A 824 -4.68 23.30 -34.07
C TYR A 824 -5.53 22.04 -34.19
N VAL A 825 -5.12 21.10 -35.05
CA VAL A 825 -5.69 19.75 -35.07
C VAL A 825 -4.92 18.90 -34.08
N LEU A 826 -5.63 18.24 -33.16
CA LEU A 826 -5.01 17.29 -32.23
C LEU A 826 -4.57 16.03 -32.97
N LYS A 827 -3.30 15.67 -32.83
CA LYS A 827 -2.70 14.56 -33.56
C LYS A 827 -3.30 13.22 -33.13
N SER A 828 -3.64 13.05 -31.85
CA SER A 828 -4.34 11.86 -31.35
C SER A 828 -5.63 11.57 -32.12
N SER A 829 -6.49 12.59 -32.30
CA SER A 829 -7.74 12.48 -33.06
C SER A 829 -7.54 12.16 -34.55
N ALA A 830 -6.36 12.47 -35.09
CA ALA A 830 -6.01 12.11 -36.44
C ALA A 830 -5.57 10.64 -36.56
N ASP A 831 -4.88 10.13 -35.54
CA ASP A 831 -4.32 8.78 -35.48
C ASP A 831 -5.35 7.73 -35.02
N PHE A 832 -6.18 8.08 -34.04
CA PHE A 832 -7.16 7.18 -33.42
C PHE A 832 -8.59 7.59 -33.77
N LYS A 833 -9.42 6.60 -34.14
CA LYS A 833 -10.82 6.79 -34.49
C LYS A 833 -11.72 6.04 -33.50
N PRO A 834 -12.93 6.55 -33.22
CA PRO A 834 -13.52 7.80 -33.71
C PRO A 834 -12.93 9.06 -33.04
N ALA A 835 -13.14 10.25 -33.62
CA ALA A 835 -12.48 11.48 -33.14
C ALA A 835 -13.01 11.94 -31.77
N ASP A 836 -14.29 11.69 -31.49
CA ASP A 836 -14.93 11.93 -30.19
C ASP A 836 -14.33 11.13 -29.04
N ALA A 837 -13.60 10.04 -29.31
CA ALA A 837 -12.84 9.30 -28.29
C ALA A 837 -11.56 10.04 -27.83
N ASN A 838 -11.21 11.18 -28.44
CA ASN A 838 -9.99 11.94 -28.16
C ASN A 838 -10.28 13.34 -27.59
N ILE A 839 -11.50 13.62 -27.15
CA ILE A 839 -11.84 14.88 -26.44
C ILE A 839 -11.46 14.75 -24.97
N ILE A 840 -10.91 15.82 -24.38
CA ILE A 840 -10.47 15.82 -22.96
C ILE A 840 -11.65 16.10 -22.02
N GLY A 841 -12.62 16.90 -22.47
CA GLY A 841 -13.85 17.22 -21.75
C GLY A 841 -15.04 17.23 -22.69
N ARG A 842 -15.94 18.22 -22.57
CA ARG A 842 -16.96 18.44 -23.60
C ARG A 842 -16.52 19.43 -24.65
N LEU A 843 -17.15 19.30 -25.81
CA LEU A 843 -17.10 20.34 -26.82
C LEU A 843 -17.58 21.67 -26.24
N GLY A 844 -16.70 22.67 -26.32
CA GLY A 844 -16.92 24.00 -25.77
C GLY A 844 -16.47 24.22 -24.32
N ASP A 845 -16.05 23.17 -23.60
CA ASP A 845 -15.42 23.36 -22.29
C ASP A 845 -14.08 24.09 -22.44
N LEU A 846 -13.74 24.91 -21.46
CA LEU A 846 -12.41 25.49 -21.36
C LEU A 846 -11.49 24.43 -20.78
N ILE A 847 -10.59 23.91 -21.61
CA ILE A 847 -9.65 22.84 -21.26
C ILE A 847 -8.21 23.33 -21.41
N GLU A 848 -7.30 22.53 -20.88
CA GLU A 848 -5.87 22.66 -21.07
C GLU A 848 -5.32 21.49 -21.87
N ILE A 849 -4.42 21.79 -22.81
CA ILE A 849 -3.69 20.80 -23.58
C ILE A 849 -2.20 21.07 -23.42
N GLU A 850 -1.47 20.01 -23.10
CA GLU A 850 -0.02 19.98 -23.13
C GLU A 850 0.47 19.28 -24.39
N GLY A 851 1.54 19.80 -24.99
CA GLY A 851 2.09 19.18 -26.18
C GLY A 851 3.10 20.04 -26.92
N TYR A 852 3.37 19.68 -28.17
CA TYR A 852 4.22 20.47 -29.07
C TYR A 852 3.64 20.53 -30.47
N ILE A 853 3.95 21.59 -31.21
CA ILE A 853 3.52 21.75 -32.59
C ILE A 853 4.43 20.90 -33.47
N ILE A 854 3.86 20.10 -34.37
CA ILE A 854 4.63 19.32 -35.34
C ILE A 854 4.96 20.24 -36.53
N PRO A 855 6.24 20.57 -36.78
CA PRO A 855 6.61 21.47 -37.86
C PRO A 855 6.15 20.94 -39.23
N ASP A 856 5.65 21.85 -40.07
CA ASP A 856 5.24 21.61 -41.46
C ASP A 856 4.13 20.56 -41.68
N GLN A 857 3.51 20.03 -40.63
CA GLN A 857 2.36 19.12 -40.75
C GLN A 857 1.03 19.85 -40.56
N GLN A 858 0.10 19.62 -41.49
CA GLN A 858 -1.23 20.24 -41.49
C GLN A 858 -2.31 19.27 -41.96
N ILE A 859 -3.53 19.43 -41.43
CA ILE A 859 -4.77 18.80 -41.91
C ILE A 859 -5.79 19.91 -42.12
N GLY A 860 -6.43 19.99 -43.29
CA GLY A 860 -7.39 21.04 -43.60
C GLY A 860 -6.84 22.48 -43.50
N GLY A 861 -5.52 22.66 -43.58
CA GLY A 861 -4.83 23.95 -43.44
C GLY A 861 -4.52 24.38 -41.99
N TYR A 862 -4.83 23.54 -41.00
CA TYR A 862 -4.49 23.78 -39.59
C TYR A 862 -3.23 22.99 -39.21
N LEU A 863 -2.37 23.59 -38.39
CA LEU A 863 -1.17 22.91 -37.86
C LEU A 863 -1.55 21.76 -36.94
N LEU A 864 -0.72 20.71 -36.93
CA LEU A 864 -0.91 19.57 -36.03
C LEU A 864 -0.20 19.85 -34.70
N LEU A 865 -0.95 19.68 -33.61
CA LEU A 865 -0.44 19.69 -32.25
C LEU A 865 -0.36 18.23 -31.79
N ARG A 866 0.84 17.76 -31.43
CA ARG A 866 0.99 16.49 -30.72
C ARG A 866 0.59 16.75 -29.28
N ASP A 867 -0.61 16.31 -28.94
CA ASP A 867 -1.13 16.33 -27.59
C ASP A 867 -0.51 15.19 -26.78
N THR A 868 0.09 15.55 -25.65
CA THR A 868 0.77 14.63 -24.73
C THR A 868 -0.07 14.37 -23.49
N ALA A 869 -0.74 15.42 -23.00
CA ALA A 869 -1.66 15.36 -21.88
C ALA A 869 -2.73 16.45 -22.03
N GLY A 870 -3.78 16.36 -21.23
CA GLY A 870 -4.78 17.42 -21.15
C GLY A 870 -5.66 17.27 -19.93
N SER A 871 -6.24 18.40 -19.50
CA SER A 871 -7.11 18.47 -18.33
C SER A 871 -8.32 19.36 -18.60
N VAL A 872 -9.42 19.09 -17.90
CA VAL A 872 -10.60 19.97 -17.89
C VAL A 872 -10.51 21.09 -16.85
N GLN A 873 -9.40 21.17 -16.11
CA GLN A 873 -9.13 22.15 -15.06
C GLN A 873 -7.76 22.79 -15.31
N PRO A 874 -7.68 23.81 -16.18
CA PRO A 874 -6.42 24.45 -16.53
C PRO A 874 -5.67 24.99 -15.32
N ASP A 875 -4.40 24.62 -15.17
CA ASP A 875 -3.52 25.13 -14.10
C ASP A 875 -2.30 25.90 -14.64
N GLY A 876 -2.06 25.83 -15.95
CA GLY A 876 -0.97 26.51 -16.65
C GLY A 876 0.40 25.87 -16.45
N VAL A 877 0.47 24.66 -15.87
CA VAL A 877 1.68 23.90 -15.62
C VAL A 877 1.85 22.84 -16.71
N ALA A 878 3.09 22.63 -17.16
CA ALA A 878 3.42 21.62 -18.15
C ALA A 878 3.91 20.36 -17.42
N ASP A 879 3.01 19.56 -16.86
CA ASP A 879 3.39 18.39 -16.07
C ASP A 879 4.10 17.34 -16.92
N SER A 880 3.70 17.19 -18.19
CA SER A 880 4.36 16.28 -19.13
C SER A 880 5.80 16.69 -19.48
N ALA A 881 6.19 17.95 -19.25
CA ALA A 881 7.58 18.38 -19.41
C ALA A 881 8.48 17.94 -18.25
N GLN A 882 7.90 17.62 -17.09
CA GLN A 882 8.64 17.27 -15.89
C GLN A 882 9.08 15.80 -15.95
N VAL A 883 10.32 15.53 -15.58
CA VAL A 883 10.82 14.16 -15.40
C VAL A 883 10.14 13.58 -14.17
N SER A 884 9.50 12.41 -14.32
CA SER A 884 8.91 11.72 -13.18
C SER A 884 10.00 11.34 -12.18
N VAL A 885 9.81 11.62 -10.90
CA VAL A 885 10.77 11.28 -9.85
C VAL A 885 10.18 10.19 -8.97
N TRP A 886 10.83 9.03 -8.97
CA TRP A 886 10.54 7.96 -8.02
C TRP A 886 11.53 8.04 -6.87
N ASP A 887 11.06 8.54 -5.72
CA ASP A 887 11.88 8.59 -4.50
C ASP A 887 11.83 7.24 -3.78
N HIS A 888 12.93 6.55 -3.93
CA HIS A 888 13.27 5.25 -3.42
C HIS A 888 13.98 5.34 -2.06
N SER A 889 14.25 6.55 -1.55
CA SER A 889 15.06 6.78 -0.35
C SER A 889 14.33 6.43 0.96
N GLN A 890 13.00 6.48 0.94
CA GLN A 890 12.14 6.00 2.03
C GLN A 890 11.83 4.51 1.89
N ASP A 891 12.21 3.91 0.76
CA ASP A 891 11.97 2.51 0.47
C ASP A 891 13.30 1.74 0.45
N PRO A 892 13.67 1.04 1.56
CA PRO A 892 14.80 0.11 1.56
C PRO A 892 14.70 -0.92 0.42
N SER A 893 13.48 -1.15 -0.07
CA SER A 893 13.09 -2.01 -1.17
C SER A 893 13.31 -1.42 -2.58
N SER A 894 14.20 -0.45 -2.74
CA SER A 894 14.52 0.13 -4.04
C SER A 894 15.94 -0.12 -4.52
N ASN A 895 16.82 -0.66 -3.68
CA ASN A 895 18.18 -1.02 -4.07
C ASN A 895 18.36 -2.56 -4.10
N PRO A 896 18.11 -3.25 -5.23
CA PRO A 896 18.13 -4.71 -5.29
C PRO A 896 19.47 -5.30 -4.85
N GLY A 897 20.56 -4.60 -5.17
CA GLY A 897 21.91 -4.97 -4.77
C GLY A 897 22.14 -4.90 -3.26
N ALA A 898 21.49 -3.97 -2.55
CA ALA A 898 21.51 -3.89 -1.09
C ALA A 898 20.49 -4.84 -0.43
N VAL A 899 19.38 -5.15 -1.12
CA VAL A 899 18.32 -6.00 -0.56
C VAL A 899 18.71 -7.49 -0.52
N LEU A 900 19.47 -8.00 -1.48
CA LEU A 900 19.91 -9.40 -1.44
C LEU A 900 21.25 -9.57 -0.72
N GLN A 901 21.40 -8.90 0.42
CA GLN A 901 22.58 -8.99 1.28
C GLN A 901 22.21 -9.21 2.75
N GLY A 902 23.00 -10.03 3.43
CA GLY A 902 22.92 -10.26 4.87
C GLY A 902 22.59 -11.70 5.22
N ARG A 903 22.25 -11.93 6.49
CA ARG A 903 21.79 -13.23 6.96
C ARG A 903 20.28 -13.24 7.09
N VAL A 904 19.66 -14.31 6.59
CA VAL A 904 18.23 -14.60 6.72
C VAL A 904 18.03 -15.79 7.65
N THR A 905 17.17 -15.64 8.64
CA THR A 905 16.69 -16.75 9.47
C THR A 905 15.30 -17.14 8.99
N ILE A 906 15.16 -18.35 8.47
CA ILE A 906 13.87 -18.97 8.16
C ILE A 906 13.27 -19.50 9.47
N GLU A 907 12.11 -18.98 9.83
CA GLU A 907 11.45 -19.22 11.12
C GLU A 907 10.28 -20.18 11.00
N ALA A 908 9.53 -20.07 9.90
CA ALA A 908 8.36 -20.89 9.65
C ALA A 908 8.47 -21.56 8.28
N ILE A 909 8.15 -22.85 8.26
CA ILE A 909 8.14 -23.69 7.08
C ILE A 909 6.82 -24.42 7.09
N GLU A 910 5.94 -24.08 6.16
CA GLU A 910 4.63 -24.71 6.05
C GLU A 910 4.37 -25.20 4.62
N LEU A 911 3.50 -26.20 4.53
CA LEU A 911 2.98 -26.66 3.27
C LEU A 911 1.67 -25.91 3.00
N ALA A 912 1.48 -25.49 1.76
CA ALA A 912 0.34 -24.71 1.34
C ALA A 912 -0.11 -25.13 -0.07
N TYR A 913 -1.23 -24.56 -0.50
CA TYR A 913 -1.71 -24.65 -1.86
C TYR A 913 -1.58 -23.30 -2.55
N ASP A 914 -1.01 -23.28 -3.76
CA ASP A 914 -1.02 -22.12 -4.64
C ASP A 914 -2.30 -22.12 -5.48
N ALA A 915 -3.00 -20.99 -5.51
CA ALA A 915 -4.16 -20.75 -6.34
C ALA A 915 -4.01 -19.40 -7.04
N ILE A 916 -4.71 -19.20 -8.15
CA ILE A 916 -4.78 -17.87 -8.77
C ILE A 916 -5.92 -17.05 -8.15
N ASN A 917 -5.79 -15.72 -8.19
CA ASN A 917 -6.89 -14.80 -7.99
C ASN A 917 -7.81 -14.83 -9.22
N LEU A 918 -9.13 -14.76 -9.01
CA LEU A 918 -10.11 -14.80 -10.09
C LEU A 918 -10.74 -13.44 -10.43
N ASP A 919 -10.28 -12.35 -9.80
CA ASP A 919 -10.72 -10.96 -10.02
C ASP A 919 -10.66 -10.50 -11.49
N ARG A 920 -9.73 -11.04 -12.28
CA ARG A 920 -9.59 -10.79 -13.73
C ARG A 920 -9.95 -12.00 -14.57
N CYS A 921 -10.66 -12.99 -14.02
CA CYS A 921 -11.08 -14.18 -14.76
C CYS A 921 -12.48 -14.03 -15.36
N GLN A 922 -12.59 -14.38 -16.64
CA GLN A 922 -13.87 -14.60 -17.31
C GLN A 922 -14.24 -16.08 -17.28
N THR A 923 -15.52 -16.39 -17.45
CA THR A 923 -16.01 -17.78 -17.61
C THR A 923 -15.30 -18.54 -18.72
N SER A 924 -14.86 -17.87 -19.78
CA SER A 924 -14.11 -18.43 -20.90
C SER A 924 -12.73 -18.97 -20.51
N ALA A 925 -12.14 -18.51 -19.39
CA ALA A 925 -10.84 -18.96 -18.93
C ALA A 925 -10.80 -20.46 -18.59
N ALA A 926 -11.95 -21.06 -18.25
CA ALA A 926 -12.05 -22.50 -17.99
C ALA A 926 -11.77 -23.36 -19.24
N ASP A 927 -12.03 -22.80 -20.43
CA ASP A 927 -11.90 -23.48 -21.73
C ASP A 927 -10.70 -22.96 -22.55
N ASP A 928 -10.09 -21.85 -22.16
CA ASP A 928 -8.89 -21.32 -22.80
C ASP A 928 -7.67 -22.20 -22.47
N SER A 929 -7.04 -22.77 -23.49
CA SER A 929 -5.87 -23.64 -23.32
C SER A 929 -4.66 -22.98 -22.67
N ASN A 930 -4.57 -21.64 -22.69
CA ASN A 930 -3.49 -20.88 -22.05
C ASN A 930 -3.80 -20.56 -20.59
N LEU A 931 -5.08 -20.46 -20.21
CA LEU A 931 -5.52 -20.08 -18.86
C LEU A 931 -5.95 -21.28 -18.00
N ALA A 932 -6.59 -22.28 -18.60
CA ALA A 932 -7.05 -23.47 -17.92
C ALA A 932 -5.97 -24.21 -17.09
N PRO A 933 -4.68 -24.28 -17.51
CA PRO A 933 -3.61 -24.85 -16.69
C PRO A 933 -3.36 -24.09 -15.37
N TRP A 934 -3.69 -22.81 -15.29
CA TRP A 934 -3.52 -21.98 -14.09
C TRP A 934 -4.63 -22.18 -13.06
N LEU A 935 -5.75 -22.81 -13.44
CA LEU A 935 -6.83 -23.17 -12.50
C LEU A 935 -6.50 -24.40 -11.64
N PHE A 936 -5.36 -25.04 -11.85
CA PHE A 936 -4.90 -26.12 -10.99
C PHE A 936 -4.27 -25.56 -9.73
N VAL A 937 -4.76 -26.02 -8.59
CA VAL A 937 -4.29 -25.64 -7.27
C VAL A 937 -3.19 -26.62 -6.86
N GLN A 938 -1.95 -26.12 -6.84
CA GLN A 938 -0.76 -26.96 -6.69
C GLN A 938 -0.19 -26.87 -5.28
N PRO A 939 0.31 -27.98 -4.71
CA PRO A 939 0.98 -27.93 -3.43
C PRO A 939 2.34 -27.23 -3.54
N MET A 940 2.67 -26.42 -2.54
CA MET A 940 3.93 -25.70 -2.43
C MET A 940 4.44 -25.66 -0.99
N TRP A 941 5.76 -25.56 -0.84
CA TRP A 941 6.40 -25.22 0.43
C TRP A 941 6.57 -23.70 0.54
N VAL A 942 6.19 -23.16 1.69
CA VAL A 942 6.33 -21.75 2.04
C VAL A 942 7.40 -21.62 3.12
N PHE A 943 8.45 -20.87 2.81
CA PHE A 943 9.54 -20.54 3.72
C PHE A 943 9.40 -19.07 4.11
N ASN A 944 9.10 -18.80 5.37
CA ASN A 944 8.98 -17.46 5.93
C ASN A 944 10.14 -17.19 6.90
N GLY A 945 10.75 -16.03 6.78
CA GLY A 945 11.85 -15.63 7.65
C GLY A 945 12.11 -14.12 7.63
N HIS A 946 13.19 -13.72 8.28
CA HIS A 946 13.62 -12.33 8.33
C HIS A 946 15.15 -12.20 8.19
N PHE A 947 15.57 -11.05 7.66
CA PHE A 947 16.96 -10.59 7.68
C PHE A 947 17.29 -10.01 9.07
N GLU A 948 18.57 -10.03 9.45
CA GLU A 948 19.04 -9.45 10.74
C GLU A 948 18.66 -7.95 10.94
N ASP A 949 18.34 -7.22 9.87
CA ASP A 949 17.89 -5.82 9.91
C ASP A 949 16.35 -5.65 9.91
N GLY A 950 15.61 -6.74 10.07
CA GLY A 950 14.15 -6.76 10.20
C GLY A 950 13.39 -6.92 8.89
N ARG A 951 14.04 -6.86 7.71
CA ARG A 951 13.36 -7.12 6.43
C ARG A 951 12.82 -8.55 6.41
N ARG A 952 11.65 -8.76 5.80
CA ARG A 952 11.03 -10.09 5.74
C ARG A 952 11.40 -10.81 4.45
N PHE A 953 11.55 -12.12 4.52
CA PHE A 953 11.85 -12.99 3.39
C PHE A 953 10.77 -14.06 3.26
N ILE A 954 10.20 -14.19 2.07
CA ILE A 954 9.21 -15.21 1.74
C ILE A 954 9.68 -15.96 0.50
N ALA A 955 9.68 -17.29 0.52
CA ALA A 955 9.88 -18.11 -0.67
C ALA A 955 8.80 -19.18 -0.78
N HIS A 956 8.15 -19.24 -1.94
CA HIS A 956 7.22 -20.30 -2.30
C HIS A 956 7.90 -21.21 -3.32
N VAL A 957 7.84 -22.52 -3.09
CA VAL A 957 8.51 -23.51 -3.94
C VAL A 957 7.55 -24.64 -4.27
N GLN A 958 7.35 -24.94 -5.56
CA GLN A 958 6.48 -26.04 -5.97
C GLN A 958 6.89 -27.33 -5.27
N ALA A 959 5.93 -28.01 -4.64
CA ALA A 959 6.17 -29.26 -3.93
C ALA A 959 6.08 -30.47 -4.87
N LEU A 960 5.62 -30.30 -6.11
CA LEU A 960 5.51 -31.41 -7.06
C LEU A 960 6.88 -31.75 -7.70
N PRO A 961 7.24 -33.04 -7.82
CA PRO A 961 8.38 -33.47 -8.63
C PRO A 961 8.26 -33.10 -10.12
N ASP A 962 9.38 -32.94 -10.81
CA ASP A 962 9.45 -32.50 -12.22
C ASP A 962 8.64 -33.40 -13.18
N GLU A 963 8.43 -34.68 -12.84
CA GLU A 963 7.63 -35.60 -13.66
C GLU A 963 6.15 -35.19 -13.79
N TYR A 964 5.66 -34.30 -12.91
CA TYR A 964 4.32 -33.73 -12.94
C TYR A 964 4.28 -32.28 -13.45
N LEU A 965 5.42 -31.72 -13.89
CA LEU A 965 5.56 -30.30 -14.29
C LEU A 965 5.96 -30.16 -15.78
N LYS A 966 5.85 -28.94 -16.32
CA LYS A 966 6.04 -28.60 -17.73
C LYS A 966 6.89 -27.36 -17.95
#